data_AF-A0A8H6K8D1-F1
#
_entry.id   AF-A0A8H6K8D1-F1
#
_cell.length_a   1.000
_cell.length_b   1.000
_cell.length_c   1.000
_cell.angle_alpha   90.00
_cell.angle_beta   90.00
_cell.angle_gamma   90.00
#
_symmetry.space_group_name_H-M   'P 1'
#
loop_
_entity.id
_entity.type
_entity.pdbx_description
1 polymer ?
#
loop_
_entity_poly.entity_id
_entity_poly.type
_entity_poly.pdbx_seq_one_letter_code
_entity_poly.pdbx_strand_id
1 'polypeptide(L)'
;MVFLRLTLMQVLLCETAFALFHQQHVRLHVADRAPKSAGELHFRPVLENRDLTCLTETANLTVTVSVTRGAQQPSDPPGASAEPGPAITSAQSGNTVIVLPSLTGQTPQTTGDVHSSLETSGKVTTCPLISDSIPTPSSLIQPTTAATTIPPLPSPPMASADIFAEPIGTAPPPASIPVRDDHPVPRKGITSSTPLQTNKFYSNFFLGDQTAPTYTYPYGIAWGAGRGAAASYGMTISHIEANQRVFGPNKPSGAAAYFINPVGIQSMVISAEELGGQTTIGVDSVTAFSARIHLLPGPGTVPAVSFPLVQGMPFVTAQYTGATPVIRTGVFFRTVTRVTQDPKPGVAKYTFQLEDGRIWRLYAYATTGDQLDLQVVNNGYARSSRPFFGTIQICKDPGNGEAVLDQAAGVYPTTVELSGSVNGDTGSYTFKFAKEGHPDGKLLMYALPHHVASFDSTTRAAIQDVQLQTPTKGVGVAVLADQWTMVESNLPLDMNFAPWSPDRGSITAISDQARAVIRGFAVQEISQNMGAQSDLDSMYFSGKALAKFAIMLVAVNDIVGDTGLAQSGLNQLKGAFARFATNQQKFPLVYERAWGGIVSSATYITGNDGADFGNTQYNDHHFHYGYHILAAAAMAHLDPAWMEENRAYVDALVRDVANPSTQDPYFPTWRAFDWYHGHSWAHGLYASYDGKDQESSSEDMMHAYALKMWGEASGNTNLAMRGNLQLAIIARALQNYYLYKSDNAVQPPQFIGNKVAGILFENKIDHTTYFGANIEFIQGIHMIPLLAPSPFVRTPDFVREEWDVYFSNGRVDNIPGGWRGIIYGNLATIDGRAAFDFFNSPNFDPGWIDGGASLTWYLTYAAAMGGI
;
A
#
# COMPACT_ATOMS: atom_id res chain seq x y z
N MET A 1 44.06 -23.57 -26.58
CA MET A 1 43.37 -24.71 -25.95
C MET A 1 44.05 -24.94 -24.61
N VAL A 2 43.43 -24.54 -23.51
CA VAL A 2 43.98 -24.75 -22.16
C VAL A 2 43.14 -25.83 -21.51
N PHE A 3 43.75 -26.94 -21.11
CA PHE A 3 43.05 -28.03 -20.43
C PHE A 3 43.05 -27.74 -18.92
N LEU A 4 41.88 -27.43 -18.36
CA LEU A 4 41.69 -27.41 -16.90
C LEU A 4 41.11 -28.76 -16.46
N ARG A 5 41.88 -29.55 -15.71
CA ARG A 5 41.37 -30.70 -14.96
C ARG A 5 40.82 -30.19 -13.63
N LEU A 6 39.51 -30.29 -13.44
CA LEU A 6 38.86 -30.17 -12.13
C LEU A 6 38.47 -31.57 -11.67
N THR A 7 38.94 -31.96 -10.49
CA THR A 7 38.50 -33.16 -9.77
C THR A 7 37.64 -32.69 -8.61
N LEU A 8 36.37 -33.12 -8.53
CA LEU A 8 35.49 -32.83 -7.39
C LEU A 8 35.24 -34.09 -6.54
N MET A 9 35.05 -33.85 -5.23
CA MET A 9 35.12 -34.77 -4.09
C MET A 9 33.96 -35.78 -3.94
N GLN A 10 34.26 -36.84 -3.19
CA GLN A 10 33.35 -37.85 -2.63
C GLN A 10 32.23 -37.23 -1.78
N VAL A 11 31.00 -37.77 -1.89
CA VAL A 11 29.91 -37.54 -0.94
C VAL A 11 29.79 -38.78 -0.04
N LEU A 12 29.90 -38.58 1.27
CA LEU A 12 29.49 -39.57 2.28
C LEU A 12 28.07 -39.23 2.73
N LEU A 13 27.14 -40.19 2.64
CA LEU A 13 25.83 -40.10 3.30
C LEU A 13 25.88 -40.92 4.60
N CYS A 14 25.81 -40.24 5.74
CA CYS A 14 25.45 -40.85 7.02
C CYS A 14 24.33 -40.03 7.66
N GLU A 15 23.30 -40.72 8.17
CA GLU A 15 22.14 -40.11 8.81
C GLU A 15 22.51 -39.38 10.12
N THR A 16 21.84 -38.23 10.29
CA THR A 16 21.67 -37.42 11.51
C THR A 16 22.81 -36.51 12.02
N ALA A 17 22.59 -35.23 11.74
CA ALA A 17 22.73 -34.03 12.58
C ALA A 17 24.09 -33.56 13.15
N PHE A 18 24.22 -32.23 13.03
CA PHE A 18 25.14 -31.26 13.65
C PHE A 18 26.46 -30.89 12.95
N ALA A 19 26.58 -29.58 12.78
CA ALA A 19 27.54 -28.83 12.01
C ALA A 19 28.99 -28.93 12.52
N LEU A 20 29.95 -28.80 11.59
CA LEU A 20 31.21 -28.10 11.82
C LEU A 20 31.82 -27.66 10.48
N PHE A 21 32.14 -26.36 10.40
CA PHE A 21 32.89 -25.71 9.33
C PHE A 21 34.21 -26.43 9.03
N HIS A 22 34.59 -26.53 7.75
CA HIS A 22 36.00 -26.60 7.34
C HIS A 22 36.24 -25.82 6.04
N GLN A 23 37.17 -24.86 6.11
CA GLN A 23 37.75 -24.16 4.97
C GLN A 23 38.54 -25.14 4.10
N GLN A 24 38.44 -25.01 2.77
CA GLN A 24 39.42 -25.58 1.85
C GLN A 24 40.02 -24.48 0.96
N HIS A 25 41.34 -24.36 1.04
CA HIS A 25 42.18 -23.59 0.14
C HIS A 25 42.32 -24.31 -1.21
N VAL A 26 42.00 -23.64 -2.31
CA VAL A 26 42.39 -24.07 -3.65
C VAL A 26 43.82 -23.58 -3.92
N ARG A 27 44.79 -24.49 -4.01
CA ARG A 27 46.14 -24.20 -4.54
C ARG A 27 46.19 -24.49 -6.03
N LEU A 28 46.48 -23.48 -6.84
CA LEU A 28 46.96 -23.62 -8.22
C LEU A 28 48.40 -24.15 -8.19
N HIS A 29 48.65 -25.33 -8.78
CA HIS A 29 50.00 -25.81 -9.06
C HIS A 29 50.37 -25.49 -10.51
N VAL A 30 51.43 -24.71 -10.68
CA VAL A 30 52.19 -24.58 -11.93
C VAL A 30 53.39 -25.53 -11.82
N ALA A 31 53.53 -26.48 -12.74
CA ALA A 31 54.79 -27.20 -12.96
C ALA A 31 55.76 -26.21 -13.63
N ASP A 32 57.00 -25.97 -13.20
CA ASP A 32 58.06 -26.96 -13.01
C ASP A 32 59.27 -26.38 -12.21
N ARG A 33 60.08 -27.28 -11.63
CA ARG A 33 61.42 -27.14 -10.98
C ARG A 33 61.50 -26.74 -9.49
N ALA A 34 61.87 -27.74 -8.68
CA ALA A 34 62.30 -27.66 -7.28
C ALA A 34 63.85 -27.45 -7.16
N PRO A 35 64.50 -27.45 -5.97
CA PRO A 35 63.98 -27.37 -4.58
C PRO A 35 64.74 -26.37 -3.66
N LYS A 36 64.18 -26.04 -2.49
CA LYS A 36 64.84 -26.18 -1.16
C LYS A 36 63.95 -25.81 0.04
N SER A 37 63.82 -26.81 0.93
CA SER A 37 63.62 -26.82 2.39
C SER A 37 62.46 -26.08 3.06
N ALA A 38 61.61 -26.90 3.71
CA ALA A 38 60.60 -26.58 4.71
C ALA A 38 61.17 -26.60 6.14
N GLY A 39 60.50 -25.89 7.05
CA GLY A 39 60.60 -26.03 8.51
C GLY A 39 59.19 -26.20 9.10
N GLU A 40 59.06 -27.16 10.01
CA GLU A 40 57.85 -27.76 10.58
C GLU A 40 57.11 -26.91 11.62
N LEU A 41 55.83 -27.24 11.87
CA LEU A 41 55.35 -27.44 13.24
C LEU A 41 54.15 -28.40 13.32
N HIS A 42 54.26 -29.34 14.27
CA HIS A 42 53.43 -30.51 14.56
C HIS A 42 52.14 -30.21 15.31
N PHE A 43 51.15 -31.13 15.25
CA PHE A 43 50.48 -31.70 16.44
C PHE A 43 49.98 -33.14 16.20
N ARG A 44 50.06 -33.98 17.25
CA ARG A 44 49.63 -35.40 17.32
C ARG A 44 48.27 -35.56 18.04
N PRO A 45 47.54 -36.67 17.79
CA PRO A 45 46.13 -36.87 18.21
C PRO A 45 45.97 -37.84 19.40
N VAL A 46 44.78 -37.92 19.99
CA VAL A 46 44.37 -39.06 20.84
C VAL A 46 42.85 -39.35 20.71
N LEU A 47 42.53 -40.65 20.68
CA LEU A 47 41.26 -41.38 20.83
C LEU A 47 40.27 -41.39 19.66
N GLU A 48 39.51 -42.46 19.40
CA GLU A 48 39.64 -43.93 19.46
C GLU A 48 38.27 -44.45 18.95
N ASN A 49 38.28 -45.34 17.96
CA ASN A 49 37.26 -46.30 17.49
C ASN A 49 35.77 -46.13 17.89
N ARG A 50 34.90 -46.13 16.87
CA ARG A 50 33.80 -47.12 16.70
C ARG A 50 33.35 -47.22 15.24
N ASP A 51 33.10 -48.45 14.80
CA ASP A 51 32.80 -48.89 13.44
C ASP A 51 31.54 -48.25 12.82
N LEU A 52 31.66 -47.72 11.60
CA LEU A 52 30.55 -47.41 10.69
C LEU A 52 30.97 -47.83 9.28
N THR A 53 30.29 -48.82 8.71
CA THR A 53 30.51 -49.33 7.36
C THR A 53 29.91 -48.37 6.32
N CYS A 54 30.75 -47.63 5.60
CA CYS A 54 30.37 -46.89 4.39
C CYS A 54 30.57 -47.76 3.12
N LEU A 55 29.57 -47.79 2.24
CA LEU A 55 29.73 -48.24 0.86
C LEU A 55 30.21 -47.06 0.01
N THR A 56 31.43 -47.15 -0.53
CA THR A 56 31.97 -46.19 -1.50
C THR A 56 31.72 -46.67 -2.93
N GLU A 57 30.86 -46.00 -3.69
CA GLU A 57 30.91 -46.03 -5.15
C GLU A 57 31.65 -44.79 -5.66
N THR A 58 32.68 -44.99 -6.47
CA THR A 58 33.46 -43.91 -7.09
C THR A 58 32.99 -43.71 -8.52
N ALA A 59 32.19 -42.67 -8.78
CA ALA A 59 31.88 -42.23 -10.14
C ALA A 59 32.92 -41.18 -10.58
N ASN A 60 33.82 -41.56 -11.49
CA ASN A 60 34.77 -40.62 -12.10
C ASN A 60 34.05 -39.78 -13.17
N LEU A 61 33.63 -38.56 -12.83
CA LEU A 61 33.13 -37.60 -13.82
C LEU A 61 34.31 -36.76 -14.35
N THR A 62 34.66 -36.94 -15.63
CA THR A 62 35.61 -36.06 -16.32
C THR A 62 34.83 -34.92 -16.96
N VAL A 63 34.95 -33.70 -16.44
CA VAL A 63 34.34 -32.51 -17.08
C VAL A 63 35.38 -31.89 -18.01
N THR A 64 35.15 -31.99 -19.32
CA THR A 64 35.93 -31.25 -20.31
C THR A 64 35.34 -29.85 -20.44
N VAL A 65 36.10 -28.82 -20.08
CA VAL A 65 35.71 -27.42 -20.27
C VAL A 65 36.42 -26.87 -21.51
N SER A 66 35.64 -26.50 -22.53
CA SER A 66 36.15 -25.78 -23.69
C SER A 66 36.09 -24.27 -23.40
N VAL A 67 37.24 -23.63 -23.33
CA VAL A 67 37.34 -22.15 -23.27
C VAL A 67 37.66 -21.64 -24.66
N THR A 68 36.72 -20.94 -25.28
CA THR A 68 36.92 -20.27 -26.57
C THR A 68 37.00 -18.77 -26.32
N ARG A 69 38.14 -18.14 -26.67
CA ARG A 69 38.23 -16.68 -26.78
C ARG A 69 37.40 -16.25 -27.99
N GLY A 70 36.47 -15.30 -27.81
CA GLY A 70 35.76 -14.70 -28.94
C GLY A 70 36.75 -14.14 -29.98
N ALA A 71 36.57 -14.50 -31.25
CA ALA A 71 37.36 -13.95 -32.34
C ALA A 71 36.93 -12.50 -32.63
N GLN A 72 37.90 -11.63 -32.92
CA GLN A 72 37.66 -10.26 -33.40
C GLN A 72 36.86 -10.29 -34.71
N GLN A 73 35.80 -9.48 -34.81
CA GLN A 73 35.25 -9.09 -36.10
C GLN A 73 36.19 -8.08 -36.77
N PRO A 74 36.52 -8.22 -38.06
CA PRO A 74 37.44 -7.33 -38.76
C PRO A 74 36.69 -6.12 -39.34
N SER A 75 36.37 -5.09 -38.54
CA SER A 75 35.90 -3.80 -39.10
C SER A 75 35.92 -2.58 -38.16
N ASP A 76 36.88 -2.44 -37.24
CA ASP A 76 37.02 -1.18 -36.48
C ASP A 76 38.12 -0.25 -37.02
N PRO A 77 37.93 1.09 -37.02
CA PRO A 77 38.93 2.06 -37.47
C PRO A 77 40.13 2.16 -36.51
N PRO A 78 41.31 2.63 -36.97
CA PRO A 78 42.51 2.64 -36.14
C PRO A 78 42.40 3.72 -35.04
N GLY A 79 42.23 3.30 -33.78
CA GLY A 79 42.30 4.19 -32.62
C GLY A 79 41.68 3.71 -31.30
N ALA A 80 40.90 2.62 -31.26
CA ALA A 80 40.28 2.14 -30.03
C ALA A 80 41.23 1.25 -29.21
N SER A 81 41.39 1.53 -27.92
CA SER A 81 42.04 0.64 -26.96
C SER A 81 41.27 -0.68 -26.88
N ALA A 82 41.95 -1.79 -27.15
CA ALA A 82 41.35 -3.12 -27.16
C ALA A 82 40.88 -3.55 -25.76
N GLU A 83 39.57 -3.60 -25.55
CA GLU A 83 38.99 -4.30 -24.39
C GLU A 83 39.09 -5.82 -24.60
N PRO A 84 39.45 -6.61 -23.56
CA PRO A 84 39.48 -8.06 -23.66
C PRO A 84 38.05 -8.62 -23.82
N GLY A 85 37.82 -9.41 -24.88
CA GLY A 85 36.51 -10.03 -25.16
C GLY A 85 36.10 -11.10 -24.13
N PRO A 86 34.78 -11.40 -24.01
CA PRO A 86 34.24 -12.32 -23.02
C PRO A 86 34.78 -13.75 -23.16
N ALA A 87 34.97 -14.43 -22.02
CA ALA A 87 35.35 -15.83 -21.99
C ALA A 87 34.10 -16.71 -21.97
N ILE A 88 33.95 -17.56 -22.99
CA ILE A 88 32.83 -18.52 -23.06
C ILE A 88 33.34 -19.87 -22.55
N THR A 89 32.67 -20.40 -21.53
CA THR A 89 32.91 -21.74 -20.99
C THR A 89 31.67 -22.61 -21.19
N SER A 90 31.82 -23.71 -21.93
CA SER A 90 30.80 -24.76 -22.05
C SER A 90 31.23 -25.99 -21.24
N ALA A 91 30.42 -26.43 -20.28
CA ALA A 91 30.61 -27.71 -19.60
C ALA A 91 29.90 -28.82 -20.38
N GLN A 92 30.51 -30.01 -20.47
CA GLN A 92 29.91 -31.19 -21.11
C GLN A 92 28.58 -31.66 -20.48
N SER A 93 28.19 -31.09 -19.33
CA SER A 93 26.92 -31.36 -18.64
C SER A 93 25.89 -30.22 -18.78
N GLY A 94 25.85 -29.53 -19.91
CA GLY A 94 24.62 -28.87 -20.37
C GLY A 94 24.31 -27.46 -19.84
N ASN A 95 25.29 -26.58 -19.62
CA ASN A 95 25.02 -25.14 -19.44
C ASN A 95 26.05 -24.32 -20.21
N THR A 96 25.63 -23.20 -20.79
CA THR A 96 26.54 -22.22 -21.41
C THR A 96 26.69 -21.04 -20.46
N VAL A 97 27.88 -20.92 -19.86
CA VAL A 97 28.21 -19.84 -18.92
C VAL A 97 29.10 -18.83 -19.63
N ILE A 98 28.67 -17.58 -19.64
CA ILE A 98 29.45 -16.44 -20.11
C ILE A 98 29.98 -15.70 -18.88
N VAL A 99 31.30 -15.75 -18.69
CA VAL A 99 31.99 -14.99 -17.65
C VAL A 99 32.53 -13.72 -18.28
N LEU A 100 32.09 -12.58 -17.76
CA LEU A 100 32.50 -11.28 -18.27
C LEU A 100 33.81 -10.82 -17.61
N PRO A 101 34.61 -10.00 -18.31
CA PRO A 101 35.80 -9.39 -17.71
C PRO A 101 35.46 -8.58 -16.46
N SER A 102 36.39 -8.50 -15.52
CA SER A 102 36.26 -7.60 -14.37
C SER A 102 36.11 -6.15 -14.83
N LEU A 103 35.22 -5.41 -14.16
CA LEU A 103 35.02 -3.99 -14.47
C LEU A 103 36.32 -3.19 -14.27
N THR A 104 36.65 -2.35 -15.25
CA THR A 104 37.76 -1.39 -15.16
C THR A 104 37.20 0.02 -15.40
N GLY A 105 37.41 0.93 -14.44
CA GLY A 105 36.94 2.32 -14.54
C GLY A 105 35.43 2.54 -14.44
N GLN A 106 34.63 1.50 -14.21
CA GLN A 106 33.17 1.57 -14.02
C GLN A 106 32.80 1.09 -12.61
N THR A 107 31.82 1.74 -11.99
CA THR A 107 31.32 1.38 -10.65
C THR A 107 29.88 0.86 -10.78
N PRO A 108 29.59 -0.36 -10.31
CA PRO A 108 28.21 -0.87 -10.20
C PRO A 108 27.30 0.14 -9.50
N GLN A 109 26.14 0.45 -10.10
CA GLN A 109 25.14 1.33 -9.49
C GLN A 109 24.37 0.61 -8.37
N THR A 110 25.02 0.36 -7.24
CA THR A 110 24.41 -0.31 -6.07
C THR A 110 23.78 0.66 -5.08
N THR A 111 23.91 1.95 -5.32
CA THR A 111 23.32 3.06 -4.56
C THR A 111 22.35 3.83 -5.45
N GLY A 112 21.25 4.29 -4.85
CA GLY A 112 20.23 5.11 -5.52
C GLY A 112 20.14 6.50 -4.90
N ASP A 113 19.22 7.29 -5.43
CA ASP A 113 18.88 8.61 -4.91
C ASP A 113 17.98 8.49 -3.68
N VAL A 114 18.17 9.39 -2.72
CA VAL A 114 17.42 9.41 -1.46
C VAL A 114 16.78 10.78 -1.31
N HIS A 115 15.46 10.82 -1.48
CA HIS A 115 14.67 12.04 -1.31
C HIS A 115 14.16 12.15 0.13
N SER A 116 15.05 12.58 1.03
CA SER A 116 14.74 12.67 2.47
C SER A 116 13.86 13.87 2.84
N SER A 117 13.67 14.84 1.94
CA SER A 117 12.72 15.92 2.16
C SER A 117 11.29 15.43 1.93
N LEU A 118 10.36 15.91 2.76
CA LEU A 118 8.93 15.73 2.50
C LEU A 118 8.52 16.61 1.31
N GLU A 119 7.95 16.01 0.27
CA GLU A 119 7.36 16.75 -0.85
C GLU A 119 6.01 17.32 -0.41
N THR A 120 5.88 18.64 -0.45
CA THR A 120 4.67 19.35 0.00
C THR A 120 3.92 20.01 -1.16
N SER A 121 4.42 19.93 -2.39
CA SER A 121 3.72 20.46 -3.57
C SER A 121 2.38 19.75 -3.76
N GLY A 122 1.31 20.53 -3.91
CA GLY A 122 -0.06 19.99 -4.01
C GLY A 122 -0.60 19.39 -2.71
N LYS A 123 0.13 19.51 -1.60
CA LYS A 123 -0.29 19.09 -0.26
C LYS A 123 -0.57 20.33 0.57
N VAL A 124 -1.66 20.30 1.33
CA VAL A 124 -1.99 21.40 2.24
C VAL A 124 -1.21 21.23 3.54
N THR A 125 -0.55 22.31 3.97
CA THR A 125 0.27 22.38 5.18
C THR A 125 -0.48 23.00 6.36
N THR A 126 -1.79 23.20 6.21
CA THR A 126 -2.67 23.72 7.26
C THR A 126 -2.98 22.63 8.29
N CYS A 127 -2.93 22.98 9.57
CA CYS A 127 -3.29 22.07 10.66
C CYS A 127 -4.75 21.59 10.50
N PRO A 128 -5.04 20.28 10.59
CA PRO A 128 -6.38 19.70 10.35
C PRO A 128 -7.35 19.92 11.53
N LEU A 129 -7.03 20.84 12.44
CA LEU A 129 -7.92 21.23 13.52
C LEU A 129 -8.72 22.46 13.12
N ILE A 130 -9.98 22.52 13.56
CA ILE A 130 -10.73 23.76 13.56
C ILE A 130 -10.31 24.50 14.84
N SER A 131 -9.30 25.35 14.73
CA SER A 131 -8.66 26.02 15.87
C SER A 131 -9.39 27.25 16.37
N ASP A 132 -10.41 27.73 15.65
CA ASP A 132 -11.23 28.84 16.10
C ASP A 132 -11.94 28.45 17.40
N SER A 133 -11.93 29.36 18.38
CA SER A 133 -12.61 29.13 19.64
C SER A 133 -14.08 28.80 19.38
N ILE A 134 -14.53 27.66 19.90
CA ILE A 134 -15.93 27.25 19.82
C ILE A 134 -16.77 28.37 20.45
N PRO A 135 -17.65 29.04 19.68
CA PRO A 135 -18.37 30.21 20.18
C PRO A 135 -19.36 29.79 21.26
N THR A 136 -19.40 30.55 22.36
CA THR A 136 -20.48 30.40 23.34
C THR A 136 -21.79 30.86 22.71
N PRO A 137 -22.87 30.07 22.76
CA PRO A 137 -24.14 30.46 22.20
C PRO A 137 -24.69 31.70 22.93
N SER A 138 -25.26 32.65 22.19
CA SER A 138 -25.89 33.84 22.77
C SER A 138 -27.23 33.55 23.47
N SER A 139 -27.83 32.40 23.18
CA SER A 139 -29.09 31.94 23.75
C SER A 139 -29.17 30.41 23.69
N LEU A 140 -29.88 29.80 24.65
CA LEU A 140 -30.08 28.36 24.67
C LEU A 140 -31.31 27.95 23.86
N ILE A 141 -31.15 26.92 23.05
CA ILE A 141 -32.25 26.28 22.36
C ILE A 141 -33.22 25.67 23.37
N GLN A 142 -34.51 25.82 23.11
CA GLN A 142 -35.55 25.18 23.92
C GLN A 142 -35.83 23.79 23.35
N PRO A 143 -35.81 22.73 24.18
CA PRO A 143 -36.20 21.38 23.75
C PRO A 143 -37.63 21.38 23.19
N THR A 144 -37.86 20.68 22.09
CA THR A 144 -39.22 20.47 21.57
C THR A 144 -39.99 19.55 22.51
N THR A 145 -41.27 19.87 22.75
CA THR A 145 -42.18 19.06 23.59
C THR A 145 -42.65 17.78 22.91
N ALA A 146 -42.54 17.69 21.58
CA ALA A 146 -42.80 16.49 20.82
C ALA A 146 -41.50 16.04 20.13
N ALA A 147 -40.92 14.94 20.59
CA ALA A 147 -39.93 14.22 19.80
C ALA A 147 -40.66 13.45 18.71
N THR A 148 -40.16 13.50 17.47
CA THR A 148 -40.68 12.65 16.40
C THR A 148 -40.42 11.20 16.82
N THR A 149 -41.45 10.36 16.84
CA THR A 149 -41.25 8.93 17.06
C THR A 149 -40.44 8.39 15.89
N ILE A 150 -39.21 7.96 16.13
CA ILE A 150 -38.35 7.33 15.13
C ILE A 150 -38.99 5.98 14.79
N PRO A 151 -39.55 5.80 13.59
CA PRO A 151 -40.05 4.49 13.21
C PRO A 151 -38.87 3.51 13.15
N PRO A 152 -39.04 2.24 13.57
CA PRO A 152 -37.99 1.26 13.40
C PRO A 152 -37.67 1.15 11.91
N LEU A 153 -36.37 1.18 11.57
CA LEU A 153 -35.94 0.87 10.23
C LEU A 153 -36.45 -0.54 9.86
N PRO A 154 -36.92 -0.74 8.62
CA PRO A 154 -37.32 -2.08 8.17
C PRO A 154 -36.14 -3.05 8.33
N SER A 155 -36.44 -4.30 8.68
CA SER A 155 -35.41 -5.32 8.81
C SER A 155 -34.61 -5.40 7.51
N PRO A 156 -33.27 -5.25 7.56
CA PRO A 156 -32.46 -5.25 6.36
C PRO A 156 -32.56 -6.62 5.65
N PRO A 157 -32.53 -6.66 4.31
CA PRO A 157 -32.44 -7.91 3.58
C PRO A 157 -31.16 -8.66 3.97
N MET A 158 -31.13 -9.98 3.79
CA MET A 158 -29.88 -10.73 3.99
C MET A 158 -28.81 -10.24 3.02
N ALA A 159 -27.55 -10.23 3.47
CA ALA A 159 -26.42 -9.96 2.60
C ALA A 159 -26.38 -10.96 1.43
N SER A 160 -25.94 -10.52 0.25
CA SER A 160 -25.76 -11.43 -0.88
C SER A 160 -24.64 -12.42 -0.62
N ALA A 161 -24.67 -13.54 -1.34
CA ALA A 161 -23.61 -14.54 -1.29
C ALA A 161 -22.23 -13.97 -1.69
N ASP A 162 -22.23 -13.01 -2.62
CA ASP A 162 -21.08 -12.17 -2.91
C ASP A 162 -21.45 -10.71 -2.67
N ILE A 163 -20.88 -10.09 -1.63
CA ILE A 163 -21.16 -8.70 -1.26
C ILE A 163 -20.56 -7.69 -2.27
N PHE A 164 -19.79 -8.15 -3.27
CA PHE A 164 -19.18 -7.29 -4.30
C PHE A 164 -19.90 -7.31 -5.65
N ALA A 165 -20.80 -8.27 -5.87
CA ALA A 165 -21.44 -8.49 -7.17
C ALA A 165 -22.28 -7.27 -7.63
N GLU A 166 -23.05 -6.69 -6.70
CA GLU A 166 -24.01 -5.64 -7.00
C GLU A 166 -23.44 -4.23 -6.74
N PRO A 167 -23.67 -3.27 -7.67
CA PRO A 167 -23.30 -1.88 -7.47
C PRO A 167 -24.12 -1.26 -6.33
N ILE A 168 -23.63 -0.14 -5.78
CA ILE A 168 -24.40 0.67 -4.83
C ILE A 168 -25.55 1.38 -5.54
N GLY A 169 -25.30 1.83 -6.77
CA GLY A 169 -26.30 2.39 -7.67
C GLY A 169 -25.70 2.61 -9.05
N THR A 170 -26.57 2.74 -10.05
CA THR A 170 -26.18 2.95 -11.46
C THR A 170 -26.78 4.22 -12.05
N ALA A 171 -27.51 4.99 -11.24
CA ALA A 171 -28.09 6.27 -11.65
C ALA A 171 -26.98 7.31 -11.90
N PRO A 172 -27.18 8.29 -12.80
CA PRO A 172 -26.28 9.43 -12.91
C PRO A 172 -26.13 10.16 -11.57
N PRO A 173 -25.00 10.85 -11.35
CA PRO A 173 -24.88 11.80 -10.25
C PRO A 173 -26.07 12.77 -10.22
N PRO A 174 -26.53 13.20 -9.03
CA PRO A 174 -27.67 14.11 -8.90
C PRO A 174 -27.52 15.37 -9.76
N ALA A 175 -28.62 15.84 -10.34
CA ALA A 175 -28.61 17.02 -11.21
C ALA A 175 -28.16 18.32 -10.50
N SER A 176 -28.16 18.36 -9.17
CA SER A 176 -27.57 19.45 -8.37
C SER A 176 -26.05 19.50 -8.47
N ILE A 177 -25.39 18.40 -8.85
CA ILE A 177 -23.95 18.34 -9.11
C ILE A 177 -23.74 18.53 -10.63
N PRO A 178 -23.32 19.72 -11.08
CA PRO A 178 -23.13 19.98 -12.50
C PRO A 178 -22.00 19.12 -13.07
N VAL A 179 -22.11 18.82 -14.37
CA VAL A 179 -21.14 18.00 -15.08
C VAL A 179 -20.14 18.85 -15.85
N ARG A 180 -18.88 18.42 -15.86
CA ARG A 180 -17.81 18.97 -16.69
C ARG A 180 -17.10 17.88 -17.48
N ASP A 181 -16.51 18.25 -18.61
CA ASP A 181 -15.80 17.32 -19.49
C ASP A 181 -14.27 17.39 -19.34
N ASP A 182 -13.76 18.27 -18.49
CA ASP A 182 -12.34 18.59 -18.34
C ASP A 182 -11.82 18.41 -16.90
N HIS A 183 -10.52 18.14 -16.79
CA HIS A 183 -9.78 18.10 -15.54
C HIS A 183 -8.39 18.72 -15.72
N PRO A 184 -7.83 19.44 -14.72
CA PRO A 184 -6.53 20.10 -14.85
C PRO A 184 -5.37 19.13 -15.14
N VAL A 185 -5.41 17.94 -14.54
CA VAL A 185 -4.41 16.89 -14.77
C VAL A 185 -4.75 16.07 -16.01
N PRO A 186 -3.84 16.00 -17.02
CA PRO A 186 -4.09 15.28 -18.27
C PRO A 186 -3.93 13.76 -18.13
N ARG A 187 -4.69 13.01 -18.94
CA ARG A 187 -4.59 11.54 -19.08
C ARG A 187 -3.44 11.13 -20.02
N LYS A 188 -2.18 11.29 -19.61
CA LYS A 188 -1.04 10.99 -20.50
C LYS A 188 -1.01 9.50 -20.87
N GLY A 189 -0.98 9.20 -22.16
CA GLY A 189 -0.83 7.82 -22.67
C GLY A 189 -2.08 6.94 -22.55
N ILE A 190 -3.20 7.44 -22.00
CA ILE A 190 -4.44 6.68 -21.85
C ILE A 190 -5.41 7.06 -22.96
N THR A 191 -6.00 6.07 -23.63
CA THR A 191 -6.99 6.28 -24.69
C THR A 191 -8.43 5.98 -24.26
N SER A 192 -8.62 5.35 -23.09
CA SER A 192 -9.96 5.06 -22.57
C SER A 192 -10.72 6.32 -22.16
N SER A 193 -12.03 6.31 -22.42
CA SER A 193 -12.99 7.34 -22.01
C SER A 193 -13.81 6.94 -20.77
N THR A 194 -13.67 5.72 -20.25
CA THR A 194 -14.36 5.26 -19.03
C THR A 194 -13.89 6.01 -17.79
N PRO A 195 -14.62 5.97 -16.67
CA PRO A 195 -14.05 6.34 -15.36
C PRO A 195 -12.75 5.59 -15.10
N LEU A 196 -11.75 6.27 -14.54
CA LEU A 196 -10.40 5.77 -14.33
C LEU A 196 -9.98 5.92 -12.88
N GLN A 197 -9.07 5.04 -12.49
CA GLN A 197 -8.46 5.05 -11.17
C GLN A 197 -7.51 6.23 -10.99
N THR A 198 -7.45 6.74 -9.77
CA THR A 198 -6.71 7.97 -9.42
C THR A 198 -5.76 7.75 -8.24
N ASN A 199 -6.16 6.93 -7.26
CA ASN A 199 -5.38 6.62 -6.05
C ASN A 199 -4.78 5.19 -6.08
N LYS A 200 -4.31 4.72 -7.25
CA LYS A 200 -3.71 3.37 -7.42
C LYS A 200 -2.22 3.42 -7.77
N PHE A 201 -1.50 2.35 -7.40
CA PHE A 201 -0.03 2.25 -7.42
C PHE A 201 0.65 2.64 -8.75
N TYR A 202 -0.01 2.40 -9.89
CA TYR A 202 0.55 2.62 -11.23
C TYR A 202 0.42 4.05 -11.75
N SER A 203 -0.14 5.00 -10.98
CA SER A 203 -0.50 6.32 -11.50
C SER A 203 0.69 7.10 -12.05
N ASN A 204 1.91 6.87 -11.55
CA ASN A 204 3.12 7.53 -12.05
C ASN A 204 3.35 7.31 -13.55
N PHE A 205 2.84 6.23 -14.16
CA PHE A 205 2.96 6.01 -15.60
C PHE A 205 2.10 6.94 -16.46
N PHE A 206 1.18 7.71 -15.90
CA PHE A 206 0.38 8.70 -16.63
C PHE A 206 0.42 10.09 -15.98
N LEU A 207 1.25 10.28 -14.96
CA LEU A 207 1.46 11.55 -14.24
C LEU A 207 2.86 12.10 -14.46
N GLY A 208 3.03 13.40 -14.19
CA GLY A 208 4.34 14.06 -14.23
C GLY A 208 5.05 13.86 -15.57
N ASP A 209 6.33 13.53 -15.54
CA ASP A 209 7.12 13.18 -16.72
C ASP A 209 7.14 11.67 -17.02
N GLN A 210 6.31 10.88 -16.32
CA GLN A 210 6.18 9.43 -16.43
C GLN A 210 7.44 8.63 -16.03
N THR A 211 8.40 9.25 -15.34
CA THR A 211 9.66 8.61 -14.92
C THR A 211 9.74 8.23 -13.44
N ALA A 212 8.81 8.71 -12.62
CA ALA A 212 8.75 8.35 -11.21
C ALA A 212 8.44 6.84 -11.03
N PRO A 213 9.03 6.16 -10.04
CA PRO A 213 8.79 4.72 -9.83
C PRO A 213 7.35 4.39 -9.44
N THR A 214 6.89 3.24 -9.88
CA THR A 214 5.65 2.56 -9.48
C THR A 214 6.02 1.35 -8.64
N TYR A 215 5.32 1.12 -7.53
CA TYR A 215 5.66 0.06 -6.59
C TYR A 215 4.63 -1.07 -6.66
N THR A 216 4.99 -2.18 -7.32
CA THR A 216 4.11 -3.36 -7.39
C THR A 216 4.23 -4.24 -6.17
N TYR A 217 5.31 -4.08 -5.39
CA TYR A 217 5.70 -4.92 -4.26
C TYR A 217 5.99 -6.38 -4.67
N PRO A 218 7.23 -6.88 -4.48
CA PRO A 218 8.38 -6.23 -3.82
C PRO A 218 9.18 -5.30 -4.74
N TYR A 219 8.82 -5.15 -6.01
CA TYR A 219 9.59 -4.37 -6.98
C TYR A 219 9.14 -2.91 -7.07
N GLY A 220 10.11 -2.04 -7.30
CA GLY A 220 9.91 -0.71 -7.88
C GLY A 220 10.25 -0.74 -9.37
N ILE A 221 9.35 -0.27 -10.22
CA ILE A 221 9.54 -0.22 -11.67
C ILE A 221 9.34 1.20 -12.19
N ALA A 222 10.10 1.60 -13.19
CA ALA A 222 10.00 2.94 -13.76
C ALA A 222 10.37 2.93 -15.24
N TRP A 223 9.83 3.87 -16.03
CA TRP A 223 10.33 4.09 -17.38
C TRP A 223 11.72 4.74 -17.32
N GLY A 224 12.70 4.11 -17.98
CA GLY A 224 14.08 4.57 -17.94
C GLY A 224 14.32 5.90 -18.65
N ALA A 225 13.54 6.22 -19.69
CA ALA A 225 13.61 7.49 -20.44
C ALA A 225 15.03 7.96 -20.86
N GLY A 226 15.96 7.02 -21.07
CA GLY A 226 17.36 7.30 -21.38
C GLY A 226 18.20 7.82 -20.20
N ARG A 227 17.64 7.79 -18.98
CA ARG A 227 18.26 8.24 -17.72
C ARG A 227 18.94 7.06 -16.99
N GLY A 228 19.73 7.40 -15.97
CA GLY A 228 20.40 6.42 -15.10
C GLY A 228 21.57 5.68 -15.76
N ALA A 229 22.21 4.78 -15.02
CA ALA A 229 23.46 4.15 -15.43
C ALA A 229 23.33 3.26 -16.69
N ALA A 230 22.17 2.66 -16.95
CA ALA A 230 21.94 1.85 -18.15
C ALA A 230 21.55 2.68 -19.39
N ALA A 231 21.28 3.98 -19.24
CA ALA A 231 20.86 4.91 -20.29
C ALA A 231 19.82 4.29 -21.25
N SER A 232 18.80 3.64 -20.68
CA SER A 232 17.85 2.81 -21.41
C SER A 232 16.48 3.50 -21.50
N TYR A 233 15.78 3.30 -22.61
CA TYR A 233 14.39 3.72 -22.79
C TYR A 233 13.38 2.61 -22.42
N GLY A 234 13.87 1.49 -21.89
CA GLY A 234 13.06 0.37 -21.42
C GLY A 234 12.43 0.57 -20.04
N MET A 235 11.80 -0.50 -19.54
CA MET A 235 11.27 -0.59 -18.18
C MET A 235 12.39 -1.01 -17.23
N THR A 236 12.70 -0.14 -16.28
CA THR A 236 13.66 -0.40 -15.21
C THR A 236 13.01 -1.17 -14.08
N ILE A 237 13.78 -2.06 -13.45
CA ILE A 237 13.34 -2.93 -12.36
C ILE A 237 14.35 -2.80 -11.22
N SER A 238 13.83 -2.57 -10.02
CA SER A 238 14.60 -2.44 -8.79
C SER A 238 13.99 -3.28 -7.67
N HIS A 239 14.84 -3.81 -6.80
CA HIS A 239 14.44 -4.37 -5.51
C HIS A 239 15.44 -3.90 -4.46
N ILE A 240 14.96 -3.27 -3.39
CA ILE A 240 15.78 -2.72 -2.33
C ILE A 240 15.87 -3.70 -1.16
N GLU A 241 17.09 -4.01 -0.75
CA GLU A 241 17.35 -4.87 0.41
C GLU A 241 17.26 -4.11 1.72
N ALA A 242 17.01 -4.83 2.82
CA ALA A 242 16.90 -4.21 4.14
C ALA A 242 18.16 -3.42 4.54
N ASN A 243 19.35 -3.86 4.09
CA ASN A 243 20.62 -3.18 4.35
C ASN A 243 20.90 -1.98 3.40
N GLN A 244 20.08 -1.78 2.37
CA GLN A 244 20.17 -0.61 1.47
C GLN A 244 19.24 0.53 1.92
N ARG A 245 18.33 0.29 2.86
CA ARG A 245 17.47 1.32 3.45
C ARG A 245 18.30 2.39 4.14
N VAL A 246 17.86 3.63 4.02
CA VAL A 246 18.47 4.78 4.68
C VAL A 246 17.56 5.24 5.80
N PHE A 247 18.13 5.38 7.01
CA PHE A 247 17.42 5.88 8.18
C PHE A 247 17.74 7.36 8.39
N GLY A 248 16.72 8.12 8.78
CA GLY A 248 16.87 9.50 9.22
C GLY A 248 17.54 9.61 10.59
N PRO A 249 17.78 10.85 11.06
CA PRO A 249 18.35 11.08 12.38
C PRO A 249 17.45 10.50 13.48
N ASN A 250 18.05 10.06 14.58
CA ASN A 250 17.29 9.58 15.73
C ASN A 250 16.55 10.73 16.40
N LYS A 251 15.27 10.50 16.72
CA LYS A 251 14.43 11.38 17.54
C LYS A 251 14.73 11.20 19.04
N PRO A 252 14.20 12.07 19.92
CA PRO A 252 14.34 11.91 21.36
C PRO A 252 13.84 10.55 21.90
N SER A 253 12.93 9.87 21.20
CA SER A 253 12.48 8.50 21.51
C SER A 253 13.56 7.42 21.27
N GLY A 254 14.67 7.77 20.61
CA GLY A 254 15.71 6.83 20.16
C GLY A 254 15.42 6.18 18.80
N ALA A 255 14.21 6.36 18.25
CA ALA A 255 13.82 5.84 16.94
C ALA A 255 14.24 6.79 15.80
N ALA A 256 14.51 6.24 14.63
CA ALA A 256 14.81 7.01 13.42
C ALA A 256 13.61 7.87 12.99
N ALA A 257 13.86 9.10 12.52
CA ALA A 257 12.80 10.00 12.08
C ALA A 257 12.05 9.49 10.84
N TYR A 258 12.75 8.80 9.95
CA TYR A 258 12.18 8.14 8.77
C TYR A 258 13.03 6.91 8.43
N PHE A 259 12.48 6.05 7.58
CA PHE A 259 13.29 5.18 6.73
C PHE A 259 12.81 5.27 5.28
N ILE A 260 13.75 5.23 4.35
CA ILE A 260 13.50 5.42 2.91
C ILE A 260 14.31 4.41 2.10
N ASN A 261 13.72 3.92 1.02
CA ASN A 261 14.35 3.02 0.07
C ASN A 261 14.93 3.86 -1.09
N PRO A 262 16.22 3.70 -1.45
CA PRO A 262 16.82 4.47 -2.55
C PRO A 262 16.15 4.18 -3.89
N VAL A 263 15.91 5.22 -4.69
CA VAL A 263 15.31 5.13 -6.02
C VAL A 263 16.37 5.21 -7.13
N GLY A 264 16.01 4.82 -8.36
CA GLY A 264 16.90 4.97 -9.52
C GLY A 264 17.95 3.86 -9.72
N ILE A 265 18.01 2.85 -8.85
CA ILE A 265 18.85 1.67 -9.04
C ILE A 265 18.28 0.82 -10.19
N GLN A 266 18.98 0.76 -11.32
CA GLN A 266 18.56 -0.02 -12.48
C GLN A 266 19.11 -1.45 -12.40
N SER A 267 18.58 -2.26 -11.47
CA SER A 267 19.07 -3.63 -11.23
C SER A 267 18.97 -4.48 -12.50
N MET A 268 17.80 -4.47 -13.13
CA MET A 268 17.56 -5.05 -14.45
C MET A 268 16.69 -4.09 -15.27
N VAL A 269 16.84 -4.12 -16.59
CA VAL A 269 16.03 -3.31 -17.51
C VAL A 269 15.59 -4.17 -18.68
N ILE A 270 14.30 -4.21 -18.95
CA ILE A 270 13.72 -4.87 -20.13
C ILE A 270 13.39 -3.80 -21.17
N SER A 271 13.92 -3.94 -22.38
CA SER A 271 13.81 -2.95 -23.46
C SER A 271 13.74 -3.61 -24.83
N ALA A 272 13.72 -2.83 -25.89
CA ALA A 272 13.79 -3.31 -27.27
C ALA A 272 14.72 -2.43 -28.09
N GLU A 273 15.37 -2.96 -29.14
CA GLU A 273 16.25 -2.16 -30.02
C GLU A 273 15.50 -1.01 -30.71
N GLU A 274 14.19 -1.15 -30.87
CA GLU A 274 13.29 -0.18 -31.48
C GLU A 274 12.99 1.04 -30.56
N LEU A 275 13.34 0.98 -29.28
CA LEU A 275 13.12 2.07 -28.32
C LEU A 275 14.30 3.05 -28.30
N GLY A 276 14.01 4.34 -28.16
CA GLY A 276 15.00 5.42 -28.24
C GLY A 276 14.45 6.76 -27.74
N GLY A 277 15.10 7.86 -28.12
CA GLY A 277 14.72 9.21 -27.67
C GLY A 277 13.31 9.69 -28.06
N GLN A 278 12.59 8.95 -28.91
CA GLN A 278 11.20 9.22 -29.28
C GLN A 278 10.19 8.36 -28.54
N THR A 279 10.65 7.48 -27.63
CA THR A 279 9.77 6.56 -26.93
C THR A 279 8.70 7.28 -26.12
N THR A 280 7.47 6.78 -26.21
CA THR A 280 6.33 7.27 -25.43
C THR A 280 5.64 6.13 -24.68
N ILE A 281 4.95 6.48 -23.60
CA ILE A 281 4.17 5.54 -22.79
C ILE A 281 2.72 5.51 -23.26
N GLY A 282 2.18 4.31 -23.45
CA GLY A 282 0.75 4.05 -23.52
C GLY A 282 0.28 3.29 -22.29
N VAL A 283 -0.98 3.43 -21.91
CA VAL A 283 -1.57 2.74 -20.76
C VAL A 283 -3.00 2.28 -21.10
N ASP A 284 -3.29 1.01 -20.87
CA ASP A 284 -4.62 0.44 -20.99
C ASP A 284 -4.92 -0.59 -19.88
N SER A 285 -6.08 -1.26 -19.96
CA SER A 285 -6.52 -2.28 -19.00
C SER A 285 -6.43 -1.81 -17.54
N VAL A 286 -6.77 -0.55 -17.30
CA VAL A 286 -6.70 0.10 -15.98
C VAL A 286 -7.87 -0.36 -15.11
N THR A 287 -7.56 -1.03 -14.00
CA THR A 287 -8.51 -1.52 -13.00
C THR A 287 -8.05 -1.14 -11.58
N ALA A 288 -8.85 -1.42 -10.55
CA ALA A 288 -8.42 -1.21 -9.16
C ALA A 288 -7.15 -2.02 -8.77
N PHE A 289 -6.82 -3.08 -9.52
CA PHE A 289 -5.76 -4.04 -9.20
C PHE A 289 -4.64 -4.10 -10.22
N SER A 290 -4.84 -3.50 -11.40
CA SER A 290 -3.91 -3.66 -12.51
C SER A 290 -3.92 -2.49 -13.48
N ALA A 291 -2.83 -2.39 -14.24
CA ALA A 291 -2.74 -1.58 -15.44
C ALA A 291 -1.75 -2.28 -16.39
N ARG A 292 -1.89 -2.06 -17.70
CA ARG A 292 -0.91 -2.53 -18.67
C ARG A 292 -0.22 -1.32 -19.30
N ILE A 293 1.11 -1.32 -19.21
CA ILE A 293 1.96 -0.22 -19.67
C ILE A 293 2.62 -0.61 -21.00
N HIS A 294 2.60 0.28 -21.97
CA HIS A 294 3.16 0.09 -23.30
C HIS A 294 4.36 1.01 -23.49
N LEU A 295 5.47 0.47 -24.01
CA LEU A 295 6.57 1.29 -24.53
C LEU A 295 6.47 1.30 -26.05
N LEU A 296 6.18 2.47 -26.61
CA LEU A 296 6.04 2.69 -28.04
C LEU A 296 7.33 3.32 -28.58
N PRO A 297 7.89 2.87 -29.72
CA PRO A 297 9.03 3.54 -30.38
C PRO A 297 8.80 5.03 -30.66
N GLY A 298 7.55 5.41 -30.92
CA GLY A 298 7.12 6.79 -31.04
C GLY A 298 5.59 6.94 -30.90
N PRO A 299 5.09 8.19 -30.84
CA PRO A 299 3.66 8.46 -30.71
C PRO A 299 2.84 7.75 -31.80
N GLY A 300 1.78 7.05 -31.42
CA GLY A 300 0.84 6.40 -32.36
C GLY A 300 1.37 5.13 -33.05
N THR A 301 2.57 4.66 -32.68
CA THR A 301 3.12 3.39 -33.20
C THR A 301 2.55 2.18 -32.45
N VAL A 302 2.73 0.98 -32.99
CA VAL A 302 2.45 -0.24 -32.23
C VAL A 302 3.45 -0.37 -31.06
N PRO A 303 3.02 -0.84 -29.87
CA PRO A 303 3.95 -1.07 -28.76
C PRO A 303 5.08 -2.01 -29.17
N ALA A 304 6.33 -1.65 -28.86
CA ALA A 304 7.45 -2.57 -28.99
C ALA A 304 7.40 -3.65 -27.90
N VAL A 305 6.96 -3.25 -26.70
CA VAL A 305 6.83 -4.13 -25.55
C VAL A 305 5.73 -3.62 -24.61
N SER A 306 4.99 -4.55 -24.00
CA SER A 306 3.91 -4.25 -23.03
C SER A 306 4.12 -4.96 -21.69
N PHE A 307 3.70 -4.33 -20.60
CA PHE A 307 3.93 -4.79 -19.22
C PHE A 307 2.61 -4.83 -18.45
N PRO A 308 1.97 -6.01 -18.29
CA PRO A 308 0.86 -6.16 -17.36
C PRO A 308 1.39 -6.05 -15.93
N LEU A 309 0.86 -5.08 -15.18
CA LEU A 309 1.24 -4.81 -13.80
C LEU A 309 0.13 -5.23 -12.86
N VAL A 310 0.48 -6.02 -11.85
CA VAL A 310 -0.41 -6.41 -10.75
C VAL A 310 0.40 -6.35 -9.45
N GLN A 311 -0.21 -5.85 -8.38
CA GLN A 311 0.45 -5.85 -7.06
C GLN A 311 0.78 -7.28 -6.61
N GLY A 312 1.94 -7.47 -5.99
CA GLY A 312 2.44 -8.78 -5.58
C GLY A 312 3.03 -9.63 -6.72
N MET A 313 3.13 -9.12 -7.95
CA MET A 313 3.69 -9.93 -9.04
C MET A 313 5.16 -10.33 -8.75
N PRO A 314 5.54 -11.61 -8.85
CA PRO A 314 6.90 -12.06 -8.59
C PRO A 314 7.81 -11.91 -9.81
N PHE A 315 7.22 -11.84 -11.00
CA PHE A 315 7.88 -11.62 -12.27
C PHE A 315 7.42 -10.28 -12.86
N VAL A 316 8.37 -9.43 -13.23
CA VAL A 316 8.09 -8.34 -14.16
C VAL A 316 7.98 -8.96 -15.55
N THR A 317 6.78 -8.93 -16.12
CA THR A 317 6.47 -9.59 -17.39
C THR A 317 6.44 -8.58 -18.54
N ALA A 318 7.11 -8.92 -19.64
CA ALA A 318 7.20 -8.14 -20.85
C ALA A 318 6.67 -8.95 -22.04
N GLN A 319 5.65 -8.42 -22.72
CA GLN A 319 5.00 -9.04 -23.88
C GLN A 319 5.58 -8.44 -25.17
N TYR A 320 6.10 -9.30 -26.05
CA TYR A 320 6.67 -8.93 -27.34
C TYR A 320 5.86 -9.51 -28.49
N THR A 321 5.61 -8.68 -29.50
CA THR A 321 4.92 -9.05 -30.75
C THR A 321 5.79 -8.78 -31.97
N GLY A 322 7.08 -9.11 -31.88
CA GLY A 322 8.04 -8.96 -32.98
C GLY A 322 9.04 -7.81 -32.87
N ALA A 323 9.16 -7.17 -31.70
CA ALA A 323 10.30 -6.29 -31.42
C ALA A 323 11.52 -7.11 -30.99
N THR A 324 12.71 -6.50 -30.97
CA THR A 324 13.99 -7.18 -30.68
C THR A 324 14.40 -6.96 -29.22
N PRO A 325 14.26 -7.96 -28.31
CA PRO A 325 14.51 -7.76 -26.89
C PRO A 325 15.93 -7.30 -26.55
N VAL A 326 16.01 -6.39 -25.58
CA VAL A 326 17.25 -5.89 -25.01
C VAL A 326 17.17 -5.99 -23.48
N ILE A 327 18.16 -6.61 -22.87
CA ILE A 327 18.33 -6.67 -21.43
C ILE A 327 19.53 -5.82 -21.03
N ARG A 328 19.32 -4.86 -20.13
CA ARG A 328 20.39 -4.00 -19.59
C ARG A 328 20.42 -4.00 -18.07
N THR A 329 21.50 -3.50 -17.51
CA THR A 329 21.64 -3.27 -16.07
C THR A 329 22.58 -2.10 -15.80
N GLY A 330 22.29 -1.30 -14.77
CA GLY A 330 23.21 -0.30 -14.22
C GLY A 330 24.15 -0.86 -13.15
N VAL A 331 23.88 -2.08 -12.66
CA VAL A 331 24.71 -2.78 -11.66
C VAL A 331 25.82 -3.61 -12.32
N PHE A 332 25.66 -3.92 -13.60
CA PHE A 332 26.52 -4.79 -14.40
C PHE A 332 26.39 -6.28 -14.09
N PHE A 333 26.37 -7.07 -15.16
CA PHE A 333 26.50 -8.52 -15.17
C PHE A 333 27.92 -8.92 -14.77
N ARG A 334 28.01 -9.81 -13.80
CA ARG A 334 29.20 -10.60 -13.52
C ARG A 334 29.23 -11.87 -14.37
N THR A 335 28.10 -12.59 -14.39
CA THR A 335 27.93 -13.78 -15.24
C THR A 335 26.54 -13.84 -15.82
N VAL A 336 26.43 -14.38 -17.04
CA VAL A 336 25.16 -14.73 -17.66
C VAL A 336 25.20 -16.20 -18.05
N THR A 337 24.25 -16.98 -17.56
CA THR A 337 24.17 -18.42 -17.83
C THR A 337 22.88 -18.73 -18.57
N ARG A 338 22.97 -19.28 -19.79
CA ARG A 338 21.83 -19.90 -20.49
C ARG A 338 21.74 -21.35 -20.04
N VAL A 339 20.61 -21.71 -19.43
CA VAL A 339 20.33 -23.10 -19.02
C VAL A 339 19.95 -23.89 -20.27
N THR A 340 20.54 -25.07 -20.50
CA THR A 340 20.22 -25.84 -21.73
C THR A 340 18.98 -26.71 -21.61
N GLN A 341 18.61 -27.09 -20.38
CA GLN A 341 17.36 -27.76 -20.11
C GLN A 341 16.32 -26.72 -19.70
N ASP A 342 15.31 -26.55 -20.54
CA ASP A 342 14.25 -25.61 -20.24
C ASP A 342 13.47 -26.08 -19.00
N PRO A 343 13.11 -25.16 -18.06
CA PRO A 343 12.27 -25.48 -16.92
C PRO A 343 10.87 -25.96 -17.33
N LYS A 344 10.39 -25.54 -18.50
CA LYS A 344 9.13 -25.94 -19.12
C LYS A 344 9.26 -25.95 -20.65
N PRO A 345 8.45 -26.74 -21.37
CA PRO A 345 8.46 -26.73 -22.83
C PRO A 345 8.34 -25.30 -23.40
N GLY A 346 9.32 -24.90 -24.22
CA GLY A 346 9.29 -23.58 -24.87
C GLY A 346 9.66 -22.40 -23.97
N VAL A 347 10.06 -22.63 -22.71
CA VAL A 347 10.48 -21.58 -21.78
C VAL A 347 11.99 -21.58 -21.63
N ALA A 348 12.70 -20.73 -22.37
CA ALA A 348 14.14 -20.58 -22.22
C ALA A 348 14.48 -19.89 -20.89
N LYS A 349 15.55 -20.34 -20.21
CA LYS A 349 15.96 -19.80 -18.91
C LYS A 349 17.37 -19.22 -18.94
N TYR A 350 17.51 -18.04 -18.35
CA TYR A 350 18.80 -17.40 -18.10
C TYR A 350 18.96 -17.03 -16.63
N THR A 351 20.18 -17.19 -16.10
CA THR A 351 20.57 -16.72 -14.78
C THR A 351 21.59 -15.59 -14.93
N PHE A 352 21.23 -14.41 -14.40
CA PHE A 352 22.09 -13.23 -14.32
C PHE A 352 22.60 -13.10 -12.89
N GLN A 353 23.91 -13.20 -12.71
CA GLN A 353 24.55 -12.78 -11.47
C GLN A 353 25.10 -11.38 -11.71
N LEU A 354 24.68 -10.42 -10.89
CA LEU A 354 25.13 -9.03 -10.98
C LEU A 354 26.37 -8.79 -10.09
N GLU A 355 27.05 -7.66 -10.28
CA GLU A 355 28.28 -7.35 -9.53
C GLU A 355 28.05 -7.09 -8.03
N ASP A 356 26.83 -6.76 -7.63
CA ASP A 356 26.40 -6.68 -6.23
C ASP A 356 26.18 -8.07 -5.57
N GLY A 357 26.41 -9.14 -6.33
CA GLY A 357 26.25 -10.52 -5.90
C GLY A 357 24.81 -11.04 -5.98
N ARG A 358 23.85 -10.24 -6.43
CA ARG A 358 22.44 -10.64 -6.52
C ARG A 358 22.15 -11.46 -7.76
N ILE A 359 21.21 -12.39 -7.61
CA ILE A 359 20.79 -13.32 -8.65
C ILE A 359 19.44 -12.87 -9.19
N TRP A 360 19.38 -12.71 -10.51
CA TRP A 360 18.16 -12.44 -11.26
C TRP A 360 17.95 -13.55 -12.27
N ARG A 361 16.71 -14.01 -12.41
CA ARG A 361 16.34 -15.00 -13.41
C ARG A 361 15.49 -14.36 -14.50
N LEU A 362 15.73 -14.81 -15.72
CA LEU A 362 14.93 -14.49 -16.88
C LEU A 362 14.34 -15.78 -17.45
N TYR A 363 13.03 -15.77 -17.67
CA TYR A 363 12.29 -16.83 -18.34
C TYR A 363 11.66 -16.27 -19.60
N ALA A 364 11.86 -16.91 -20.74
CA ALA A 364 11.32 -16.46 -22.02
C ALA A 364 10.46 -17.55 -22.64
N TYR A 365 9.14 -17.36 -22.62
CA TYR A 365 8.18 -18.27 -23.25
C TYR A 365 7.87 -17.78 -24.66
N ALA A 366 8.33 -18.51 -25.67
CA ALA A 366 8.03 -18.23 -27.07
C ALA A 366 6.62 -18.73 -27.42
N THR A 367 5.76 -17.84 -27.91
CA THR A 367 4.41 -18.22 -28.36
C THR A 367 4.42 -18.64 -29.82
N THR A 368 5.31 -18.06 -30.63
CA THR A 368 5.59 -18.45 -32.01
C THR A 368 7.06 -18.22 -32.34
N GLY A 369 7.55 -18.87 -33.41
CA GLY A 369 8.94 -18.73 -33.84
C GLY A 369 9.92 -19.40 -32.89
N ASP A 370 11.15 -18.90 -32.89
CA ASP A 370 12.25 -19.48 -32.13
C ASP A 370 12.28 -19.00 -30.68
N GLN A 371 12.90 -19.79 -29.81
CA GLN A 371 13.19 -19.38 -28.44
C GLN A 371 14.12 -18.17 -28.39
N LEU A 372 14.04 -17.42 -27.30
CA LEU A 372 14.92 -16.30 -27.04
C LEU A 372 16.39 -16.75 -26.99
N ASP A 373 17.20 -16.11 -27.83
CA ASP A 373 18.64 -16.29 -27.91
C ASP A 373 19.35 -14.96 -27.66
N LEU A 374 19.92 -14.80 -26.45
CA LEU A 374 20.56 -13.56 -26.03
C LEU A 374 22.07 -13.60 -26.31
N GLN A 375 22.52 -12.66 -27.13
CA GLN A 375 23.93 -12.30 -27.26
C GLN A 375 24.32 -11.32 -26.15
N VAL A 376 25.19 -11.74 -25.24
CA VAL A 376 25.81 -10.85 -24.25
C VAL A 376 26.91 -10.06 -24.95
N VAL A 377 26.73 -8.74 -25.05
CA VAL A 377 27.65 -7.85 -25.78
C VAL A 377 28.72 -7.31 -24.84
N ASN A 378 28.34 -6.90 -23.63
CA ASN A 378 29.25 -6.44 -22.59
C ASN A 378 28.61 -6.61 -21.20
N ASN A 379 29.27 -6.11 -20.15
CA ASN A 379 28.81 -6.23 -18.77
C ASN A 379 27.46 -5.52 -18.50
N GLY A 380 26.98 -4.60 -19.33
CA GLY A 380 25.72 -3.88 -19.11
C GLY A 380 24.63 -4.17 -20.13
N TYR A 381 24.91 -4.98 -21.17
CA TYR A 381 24.07 -5.07 -22.35
C TYR A 381 24.07 -6.48 -22.96
N ALA A 382 22.87 -7.07 -23.04
CA ALA A 382 22.57 -8.26 -23.79
C ALA A 382 21.39 -8.00 -24.73
N ARG A 383 21.44 -8.56 -25.94
CA ARG A 383 20.41 -8.35 -26.96
C ARG A 383 19.99 -9.67 -27.60
N SER A 384 18.75 -9.76 -28.01
CA SER A 384 18.29 -10.87 -28.84
C SER A 384 18.95 -10.80 -30.22
N SER A 385 19.25 -11.96 -30.81
CA SER A 385 19.77 -12.03 -32.17
C SER A 385 18.71 -11.75 -33.24
N ARG A 386 17.42 -11.75 -32.86
CA ARG A 386 16.27 -11.68 -33.77
C ARG A 386 15.03 -11.10 -33.05
N PRO A 387 14.01 -10.65 -33.81
CA PRO A 387 12.68 -10.35 -33.27
C PRO A 387 12.10 -11.49 -32.43
N PHE A 388 11.42 -11.16 -31.34
CA PHE A 388 10.83 -12.15 -30.43
C PHE A 388 9.30 -12.05 -30.38
N PHE A 389 8.63 -13.20 -30.30
CA PHE A 389 7.18 -13.32 -30.18
C PHE A 389 6.87 -14.18 -28.95
N GLY A 390 6.38 -13.54 -27.90
CA GLY A 390 6.12 -14.22 -26.63
C GLY A 390 6.30 -13.32 -25.42
N THR A 391 6.60 -13.93 -24.28
CA THR A 391 6.79 -13.22 -23.02
C THR A 391 8.20 -13.40 -22.47
N ILE A 392 8.76 -12.34 -21.89
CA ILE A 392 9.97 -12.36 -21.09
C ILE A 392 9.61 -11.97 -19.67
N GLN A 393 9.99 -12.78 -18.70
CA GLN A 393 9.74 -12.58 -17.28
C GLN A 393 11.07 -12.45 -16.56
N ILE A 394 11.26 -11.34 -15.83
CA ILE A 394 12.43 -11.14 -14.95
C ILE A 394 11.98 -11.15 -13.49
N CYS A 395 12.70 -11.89 -12.65
CA CYS A 395 12.49 -11.91 -11.20
C CYS A 395 13.83 -11.97 -10.47
N LYS A 396 13.81 -11.52 -9.22
CA LYS A 396 14.93 -11.69 -8.30
C LYS A 396 14.83 -13.05 -7.61
N ASP A 397 15.94 -13.75 -7.50
CA ASP A 397 16.05 -14.93 -6.64
C ASP A 397 16.74 -14.56 -5.31
N PRO A 398 16.09 -14.76 -4.16
CA PRO A 398 16.74 -14.60 -2.86
C PRO A 398 17.86 -15.64 -2.60
N GLY A 399 18.00 -16.66 -3.45
CA GLY A 399 19.08 -17.66 -3.42
C GLY A 399 18.59 -19.08 -3.13
N ASN A 400 17.31 -19.24 -2.80
CA ASN A 400 16.65 -20.52 -2.51
C ASN A 400 15.38 -20.74 -3.35
N GLY A 401 15.04 -19.83 -4.27
CA GLY A 401 13.74 -19.82 -4.96
C GLY A 401 13.68 -20.57 -6.29
N GLU A 402 14.76 -21.20 -6.76
CA GLU A 402 14.86 -21.75 -8.13
C GLU A 402 13.71 -22.65 -8.53
N ALA A 403 13.46 -23.69 -7.76
CA ALA A 403 12.47 -24.69 -8.11
C ALA A 403 11.06 -24.08 -8.22
N VAL A 404 10.70 -23.21 -7.28
CA VAL A 404 9.38 -22.54 -7.25
C VAL A 404 9.24 -21.54 -8.40
N LEU A 405 10.30 -20.77 -8.67
CA LEU A 405 10.31 -19.82 -9.80
C LEU A 405 10.22 -20.55 -11.14
N ASP A 406 10.94 -21.66 -11.32
CA ASP A 406 10.86 -22.50 -12.51
C ASP A 406 9.45 -23.09 -12.69
N GLN A 407 8.81 -23.52 -11.61
CA GLN A 407 7.44 -24.04 -11.64
C GLN A 407 6.41 -22.97 -12.04
N ALA A 408 6.61 -21.72 -11.64
CA ALA A 408 5.71 -20.60 -11.95
C ALA A 408 6.04 -19.90 -13.28
N ALA A 409 7.23 -20.14 -13.84
CA ALA A 409 7.72 -19.48 -15.04
C ALA A 409 6.76 -19.64 -16.23
N GLY A 410 6.66 -18.57 -17.03
CA GLY A 410 5.80 -18.46 -18.19
C GLY A 410 4.36 -18.03 -17.88
N VAL A 411 3.92 -18.04 -16.62
CA VAL A 411 2.54 -17.65 -16.23
C VAL A 411 2.57 -16.31 -15.49
N TYR A 412 1.64 -15.40 -15.78
CA TYR A 412 1.58 -14.07 -15.14
C TYR A 412 0.15 -13.60 -14.86
N PRO A 413 -0.05 -12.77 -13.81
CA PRO A 413 -1.35 -12.21 -13.49
C PRO A 413 -1.68 -11.04 -14.43
N THR A 414 -2.95 -10.82 -14.71
CA THR A 414 -3.43 -9.66 -15.50
C THR A 414 -4.38 -8.75 -14.73
N THR A 415 -5.10 -9.29 -13.74
CA THR A 415 -5.95 -8.55 -12.81
C THR A 415 -6.38 -9.46 -11.65
N VAL A 416 -7.13 -8.91 -10.71
CA VAL A 416 -7.81 -9.64 -9.61
C VAL A 416 -9.31 -9.50 -9.77
N GLU A 417 -10.00 -10.63 -9.76
CA GLU A 417 -11.44 -10.70 -9.51
C GLU A 417 -11.65 -10.79 -7.99
N LEU A 418 -12.21 -9.74 -7.40
CA LEU A 418 -12.54 -9.68 -5.97
C LEU A 418 -13.94 -10.23 -5.73
N SER A 419 -14.07 -11.13 -4.77
CA SER A 419 -15.35 -11.56 -4.22
C SER A 419 -15.25 -11.73 -2.71
N GLY A 420 -16.39 -11.86 -2.03
CA GLY A 420 -16.38 -12.10 -0.59
C GLY A 420 -17.77 -12.16 0.01
N SER A 421 -17.82 -12.65 1.23
CA SER A 421 -19.08 -12.95 1.91
C SER A 421 -18.94 -12.70 3.42
N VAL A 422 -20.09 -12.53 4.07
CA VAL A 422 -20.17 -12.47 5.53
C VAL A 422 -21.16 -13.54 5.99
N ASN A 423 -20.71 -14.41 6.90
CA ASN A 423 -21.53 -15.44 7.51
C ASN A 423 -21.35 -15.42 9.03
N GLY A 424 -22.41 -15.05 9.75
CA GLY A 424 -22.28 -14.70 11.16
C GLY A 424 -21.29 -13.55 11.33
N ASP A 425 -20.42 -13.64 12.34
CA ASP A 425 -19.35 -12.70 12.63
C ASP A 425 -18.09 -12.88 11.77
N THR A 426 -18.09 -13.84 10.84
CA THR A 426 -16.94 -14.14 10.00
C THR A 426 -17.10 -13.57 8.60
N GLY A 427 -16.18 -12.69 8.21
CA GLY A 427 -16.02 -12.19 6.86
C GLY A 427 -14.97 -12.99 6.08
N SER A 428 -15.17 -13.14 4.77
CA SER A 428 -14.16 -13.66 3.86
C SER A 428 -14.06 -12.81 2.61
N TYR A 429 -12.85 -12.68 2.07
CA TYR A 429 -12.61 -12.06 0.77
C TYR A 429 -11.56 -12.84 0.00
N THR A 430 -11.74 -12.90 -1.31
CA THR A 430 -11.00 -13.76 -2.20
C THR A 430 -10.40 -12.93 -3.31
N PHE A 431 -9.09 -13.11 -3.53
CA PHE A 431 -8.42 -12.68 -4.75
C PHE A 431 -8.36 -13.87 -5.69
N LYS A 432 -9.19 -13.87 -6.73
CA LYS A 432 -9.06 -14.81 -7.83
C LYS A 432 -8.27 -14.12 -8.93
N PHE A 433 -7.05 -14.58 -9.16
CA PHE A 433 -6.17 -13.94 -10.12
C PHE A 433 -6.53 -14.37 -11.54
N ALA A 434 -6.85 -13.40 -12.40
CA ALA A 434 -6.85 -13.65 -13.84
C ALA A 434 -5.40 -13.83 -14.30
N LYS A 435 -5.16 -14.82 -15.17
CA LYS A 435 -3.80 -15.18 -15.60
C LYS A 435 -3.72 -15.48 -17.09
N GLU A 436 -2.56 -15.22 -17.64
CA GLU A 436 -2.19 -15.53 -19.02
C GLU A 436 -0.78 -16.15 -19.07
N GLY A 437 -0.34 -16.52 -20.27
CA GLY A 437 0.99 -17.04 -20.54
C GLY A 437 1.00 -18.53 -20.86
N HIS A 438 2.00 -19.24 -20.35
CA HIS A 438 2.19 -20.67 -20.57
C HIS A 438 0.96 -21.47 -20.08
N PRO A 439 0.45 -22.45 -20.84
CA PRO A 439 -0.78 -23.17 -20.48
C PRO A 439 -0.62 -24.00 -19.19
N ASP A 440 0.59 -24.49 -18.93
CA ASP A 440 0.90 -25.23 -17.71
C ASP A 440 1.54 -24.34 -16.64
N GLY A 441 0.94 -24.29 -15.46
CA GLY A 441 1.51 -23.64 -14.28
C GLY A 441 0.46 -22.95 -13.41
N LYS A 442 0.80 -22.80 -12.13
CA LYS A 442 0.07 -21.94 -11.20
C LYS A 442 0.76 -20.58 -11.13
N LEU A 443 -0.01 -19.55 -10.78
CA LEU A 443 0.58 -18.29 -10.40
C LEU A 443 1.36 -18.42 -9.09
N LEU A 444 2.52 -17.77 -9.08
CA LEU A 444 3.21 -17.38 -7.87
C LEU A 444 2.89 -15.90 -7.65
N MET A 445 2.60 -15.50 -6.43
CA MET A 445 2.32 -14.11 -6.06
C MET A 445 2.91 -13.82 -4.67
N TYR A 446 3.43 -12.62 -4.41
CA TYR A 446 3.93 -12.20 -3.10
C TYR A 446 2.80 -11.65 -2.24
N ALA A 447 2.56 -12.28 -1.10
CA ALA A 447 1.60 -11.85 -0.09
C ALA A 447 2.30 -11.03 1.00
N LEU A 448 1.65 -9.93 1.41
CA LEU A 448 2.10 -9.09 2.52
C LEU A 448 1.79 -9.75 3.89
N PRO A 449 2.47 -9.36 4.98
CA PRO A 449 2.27 -9.96 6.31
C PRO A 449 0.80 -10.01 6.76
N HIS A 450 0.02 -8.95 6.52
CA HIS A 450 -1.40 -8.95 6.90
C HIS A 450 -2.26 -9.95 6.12
N HIS A 451 -1.93 -10.28 4.86
CA HIS A 451 -2.60 -11.34 4.10
C HIS A 451 -2.29 -12.70 4.71
N VAL A 452 -1.01 -12.97 5.00
CA VAL A 452 -0.57 -14.22 5.62
C VAL A 452 -1.23 -14.43 6.97
N ALA A 453 -1.46 -13.36 7.72
CA ALA A 453 -2.15 -13.41 9.00
C ALA A 453 -3.64 -13.78 8.89
N SER A 454 -4.29 -13.51 7.75
CA SER A 454 -5.71 -13.79 7.53
C SER A 454 -6.00 -14.95 6.57
N PHE A 455 -5.00 -15.57 5.94
CA PHE A 455 -5.23 -16.71 5.05
C PHE A 455 -6.00 -17.86 5.71
N ASP A 456 -6.97 -18.38 4.96
CA ASP A 456 -7.61 -19.66 5.23
C ASP A 456 -6.58 -20.82 5.17
N SER A 457 -6.99 -22.01 5.62
CA SER A 457 -6.10 -23.18 5.63
C SER A 457 -5.59 -23.56 4.24
N THR A 458 -6.41 -23.39 3.20
CA THR A 458 -6.07 -23.76 1.82
C THR A 458 -4.98 -22.85 1.27
N THR A 459 -5.16 -21.54 1.40
CA THR A 459 -4.21 -20.53 0.93
C THR A 459 -2.92 -20.60 1.72
N ARG A 460 -3.01 -20.80 3.05
CA ARG A 460 -1.83 -20.95 3.92
C ARG A 460 -0.96 -22.14 3.53
N ALA A 461 -1.57 -23.25 3.10
CA ALA A 461 -0.83 -24.42 2.63
C ALA A 461 -0.08 -24.20 1.30
N ALA A 462 -0.40 -23.13 0.56
CA ALA A 462 0.25 -22.78 -0.70
C ALA A 462 1.46 -21.84 -0.53
N ILE A 463 1.76 -21.39 0.70
CA ILE A 463 2.94 -20.56 0.99
C ILE A 463 4.22 -21.35 0.66
N GLN A 464 5.19 -20.66 0.06
CA GLN A 464 6.50 -21.17 -0.30
C GLN A 464 7.58 -20.51 0.56
N ASP A 465 8.72 -21.18 0.73
CA ASP A 465 9.90 -20.65 1.44
C ASP A 465 10.71 -19.69 0.54
N VAL A 466 10.03 -18.73 -0.11
CA VAL A 466 10.63 -17.71 -0.96
C VAL A 466 10.12 -16.36 -0.49
N GLN A 467 11.04 -15.46 -0.15
CA GLN A 467 10.72 -14.20 0.50
C GLN A 467 11.54 -13.07 -0.09
N LEU A 468 10.92 -11.89 -0.17
CA LEU A 468 11.58 -10.66 -0.62
C LEU A 468 11.17 -9.48 0.25
N GLN A 469 12.11 -8.55 0.44
CA GLN A 469 11.84 -7.33 1.19
C GLN A 469 10.90 -6.45 0.37
N THR A 470 9.84 -5.97 1.01
CA THR A 470 9.02 -4.90 0.44
C THR A 470 9.55 -3.55 0.90
N PRO A 471 9.26 -2.46 0.18
CA PRO A 471 9.72 -1.14 0.59
C PRO A 471 9.25 -0.75 2.02
N THR A 472 7.95 -0.83 2.34
CA THR A 472 7.41 -0.35 3.64
C THR A 472 6.47 -1.33 4.38
N LYS A 473 6.26 -2.54 3.87
CA LYS A 473 5.30 -3.52 4.43
C LYS A 473 5.98 -4.80 4.95
N GLY A 474 7.25 -4.69 5.35
CA GLY A 474 8.04 -5.82 5.84
C GLY A 474 8.43 -6.81 4.74
N VAL A 475 8.43 -8.10 5.06
CA VAL A 475 8.83 -9.17 4.13
C VAL A 475 7.59 -9.76 3.45
N GLY A 476 7.58 -9.76 2.11
CA GLY A 476 6.57 -10.45 1.33
C GLY A 476 6.94 -11.93 1.17
N VAL A 477 5.95 -12.81 1.24
CA VAL A 477 6.14 -14.27 1.10
C VAL A 477 5.48 -14.77 -0.17
N ALA A 478 6.13 -15.66 -0.91
CA ALA A 478 5.59 -16.19 -2.15
C ALA A 478 4.51 -17.23 -1.88
N VAL A 479 3.42 -17.18 -2.63
CA VAL A 479 2.27 -18.11 -2.53
C VAL A 479 1.98 -18.66 -3.92
N LEU A 480 2.02 -19.98 -4.06
CA LEU A 480 1.82 -20.67 -5.34
C LEU A 480 0.35 -21.11 -5.49
N ALA A 481 -0.52 -20.16 -5.82
CA ALA A 481 -1.94 -20.39 -6.02
C ALA A 481 -2.55 -19.37 -6.98
N ASP A 482 -3.57 -19.80 -7.73
CA ASP A 482 -4.34 -18.92 -8.61
C ASP A 482 -5.45 -18.16 -7.86
N GLN A 483 -5.66 -18.49 -6.59
CA GLN A 483 -6.65 -17.87 -5.72
C GLN A 483 -6.13 -17.80 -4.29
N TRP A 484 -6.36 -16.67 -3.62
CA TRP A 484 -6.16 -16.49 -2.19
C TRP A 484 -7.49 -16.19 -1.52
N THR A 485 -7.74 -16.85 -0.39
CA THR A 485 -8.87 -16.54 0.48
C THR A 485 -8.35 -16.07 1.82
N MET A 486 -8.79 -14.88 2.21
CA MET A 486 -8.53 -14.27 3.50
C MET A 486 -9.81 -14.29 4.34
N VAL A 487 -9.66 -14.45 5.65
CA VAL A 487 -10.75 -14.63 6.62
C VAL A 487 -10.55 -13.66 7.79
N GLU A 488 -11.60 -12.91 8.10
CA GLU A 488 -11.71 -12.03 9.26
C GLU A 488 -12.75 -12.60 10.22
N SER A 489 -12.30 -13.26 11.29
CA SER A 489 -13.17 -14.07 12.17
C SER A 489 -13.98 -13.27 13.19
N ASN A 490 -13.74 -11.97 13.34
CA ASN A 490 -14.35 -11.14 14.38
C ASN A 490 -14.80 -9.80 13.78
N LEU A 491 -15.75 -9.83 12.85
CA LEU A 491 -16.33 -8.60 12.31
C LEU A 491 -17.09 -7.85 13.41
N PRO A 492 -16.96 -6.52 13.51
CA PRO A 492 -17.60 -5.73 14.56
C PRO A 492 -19.07 -5.45 14.22
N LEU A 493 -19.89 -6.48 14.02
CA LEU A 493 -21.26 -6.34 13.49
C LEU A 493 -22.17 -5.50 14.39
N ASP A 494 -22.02 -5.61 15.71
CA ASP A 494 -22.83 -4.90 16.71
C ASP A 494 -22.38 -3.45 16.97
N MET A 495 -21.29 -3.00 16.34
CA MET A 495 -20.77 -1.64 16.48
C MET A 495 -21.69 -0.62 15.82
N ASN A 496 -22.29 0.26 16.61
CA ASN A 496 -23.17 1.33 16.12
C ASN A 496 -22.57 2.71 16.47
N PHE A 497 -23.40 3.74 16.66
CA PHE A 497 -22.96 5.09 17.05
C PHE A 497 -22.54 5.24 18.52
N ALA A 498 -22.87 4.28 19.38
CA ALA A 498 -22.46 4.30 20.77
C ALA A 498 -20.95 3.99 20.92
N PRO A 499 -20.30 4.44 22.01
CA PRO A 499 -18.97 3.96 22.36
C PRO A 499 -18.93 2.43 22.35
N TRP A 500 -17.87 1.86 21.77
CA TRP A 500 -17.78 0.42 21.52
C TRP A 500 -16.40 -0.11 21.91
N SER A 501 -16.33 -1.36 22.36
CA SER A 501 -15.06 -2.06 22.55
C SER A 501 -15.20 -3.54 22.19
N PRO A 502 -14.12 -4.20 21.72
CA PRO A 502 -14.17 -5.61 21.32
C PRO A 502 -14.76 -6.54 22.39
N ASP A 503 -14.48 -6.27 23.66
CA ASP A 503 -14.88 -7.13 24.77
C ASP A 503 -16.29 -6.84 25.31
N ARG A 504 -16.83 -5.64 25.06
CA ARG A 504 -18.13 -5.20 25.63
C ARG A 504 -19.21 -4.94 24.60
N GLY A 505 -18.87 -4.92 23.32
CA GLY A 505 -19.78 -4.46 22.28
C GLY A 505 -20.11 -2.97 22.42
N SER A 506 -21.30 -2.59 21.94
CA SER A 506 -21.82 -1.23 22.06
C SER A 506 -22.29 -0.90 23.49
N ILE A 507 -21.82 0.22 24.05
CA ILE A 507 -22.02 0.63 25.44
C ILE A 507 -22.95 1.85 25.49
N THR A 508 -24.18 1.64 25.93
CA THR A 508 -25.20 2.71 26.07
C THR A 508 -25.52 3.06 27.52
N ALA A 509 -25.11 2.23 28.48
CA ALA A 509 -25.37 2.45 29.90
C ALA A 509 -24.24 3.28 30.55
N ILE A 510 -24.63 4.42 31.11
CA ILE A 510 -23.81 5.29 31.99
C ILE A 510 -24.60 5.62 33.27
N SER A 511 -23.99 6.16 34.32
CA SER A 511 -24.73 6.58 35.53
C SER A 511 -25.61 7.81 35.31
N ASP A 512 -26.60 7.97 36.19
CA ASP A 512 -27.44 9.18 36.23
C ASP A 512 -26.62 10.45 36.48
N GLN A 513 -25.54 10.35 37.26
CA GLN A 513 -24.65 11.46 37.52
C GLN A 513 -23.89 11.87 36.25
N ALA A 514 -23.32 10.91 35.52
CA ALA A 514 -22.67 11.16 34.24
C ALA A 514 -23.66 11.75 33.23
N ARG A 515 -24.88 11.17 33.12
CA ARG A 515 -25.96 11.72 32.28
C ARG A 515 -26.25 13.19 32.57
N ALA A 516 -26.41 13.55 33.85
CA ALA A 516 -26.73 14.92 34.25
C ALA A 516 -25.61 15.91 33.87
N VAL A 517 -24.35 15.52 34.07
CA VAL A 517 -23.18 16.32 33.66
C VAL A 517 -23.15 16.50 32.15
N ILE A 518 -23.21 15.41 31.39
CA ILE A 518 -23.17 15.43 29.92
C ILE A 518 -24.31 16.30 29.36
N ARG A 519 -25.54 16.15 29.91
CA ARG A 519 -26.68 16.97 29.52
C ARG A 519 -26.43 18.47 29.73
N GLY A 520 -25.74 18.85 30.81
CA GLY A 520 -25.38 20.24 31.08
C GLY A 520 -24.55 20.88 29.97
N PHE A 521 -23.56 20.16 29.45
CA PHE A 521 -22.74 20.60 28.30
C PHE A 521 -23.50 20.50 26.97
N ALA A 522 -24.31 19.45 26.78
CA ALA A 522 -25.08 19.22 25.55
C ALA A 522 -26.00 20.40 25.21
N VAL A 523 -26.66 21.00 26.20
CA VAL A 523 -27.55 22.16 25.98
C VAL A 523 -26.76 23.35 25.41
N GLN A 524 -25.52 23.55 25.84
CA GLN A 524 -24.66 24.62 25.31
C GLN A 524 -24.20 24.28 23.88
N GLU A 525 -23.70 23.07 23.65
CA GLU A 525 -23.16 22.70 22.34
C GLU A 525 -24.23 22.62 21.24
N ILE A 526 -25.42 22.11 21.54
CA ILE A 526 -26.54 22.07 20.58
C ILE A 526 -27.04 23.48 20.22
N SER A 527 -26.85 24.45 21.12
CA SER A 527 -27.25 25.84 20.89
C SER A 527 -26.25 26.62 20.02
N GLN A 528 -25.11 26.03 19.65
CA GLN A 528 -24.16 26.65 18.75
C GLN A 528 -24.73 26.83 17.33
N ASN A 529 -24.21 27.81 16.61
CA ASN A 529 -24.59 28.05 15.22
C ASN A 529 -23.95 27.01 14.28
N MET A 530 -24.63 25.87 14.11
CA MET A 530 -24.19 24.78 13.24
C MET A 530 -24.03 25.22 11.78
N GLY A 531 -24.93 26.09 11.29
CA GLY A 531 -24.91 26.57 9.91
C GLY A 531 -23.70 27.46 9.59
N ALA A 532 -23.25 28.29 10.53
CA ALA A 532 -22.06 29.10 10.39
C ALA A 532 -20.77 28.28 10.52
N GLN A 533 -20.72 27.35 11.48
CA GLN A 533 -19.54 26.51 11.69
C GLN A 533 -19.25 25.52 10.55
N SER A 534 -20.28 25.15 9.78
CA SER A 534 -20.13 24.31 8.59
C SER A 534 -20.05 25.11 7.27
N ASP A 535 -20.06 26.45 7.30
CA ASP A 535 -19.95 27.30 6.10
C ASP A 535 -18.49 27.61 5.76
N LEU A 536 -17.70 26.57 5.55
CA LEU A 536 -16.27 26.69 5.29
C LEU A 536 -15.98 26.47 3.80
N ASP A 537 -14.81 26.92 3.36
CA ASP A 537 -14.33 26.83 1.98
C ASP A 537 -13.64 25.48 1.71
N SER A 538 -14.03 24.44 2.44
CA SER A 538 -13.45 23.11 2.36
C SER A 538 -14.49 22.04 2.68
N MET A 539 -14.52 20.98 1.87
CA MET A 539 -15.32 19.79 2.16
C MET A 539 -14.82 19.09 3.43
N TYR A 540 -13.52 19.14 3.71
CA TYR A 540 -12.89 18.58 4.90
C TYR A 540 -13.41 19.23 6.19
N PHE A 541 -13.12 20.52 6.39
CA PHE A 541 -13.49 21.20 7.64
C PHE A 541 -15.00 21.30 7.83
N SER A 542 -15.75 21.55 6.75
CA SER A 542 -17.21 21.54 6.82
C SER A 542 -17.75 20.16 7.21
N GLY A 543 -17.17 19.09 6.65
CA GLY A 543 -17.51 17.71 7.00
C GLY A 543 -17.25 17.42 8.47
N LYS A 544 -16.08 17.80 8.99
CA LYS A 544 -15.75 17.67 10.43
C LYS A 544 -16.79 18.32 11.32
N ALA A 545 -17.20 19.55 11.01
CA ALA A 545 -18.23 20.26 11.75
C ALA A 545 -19.59 19.53 11.69
N LEU A 546 -20.01 19.07 10.52
CA LEU A 546 -21.26 18.33 10.36
C LEU A 546 -21.26 17.02 11.16
N ALA A 547 -20.19 16.23 11.05
CA ALA A 547 -20.05 14.95 11.74
C ALA A 547 -20.01 15.12 13.27
N LYS A 548 -19.28 16.13 13.77
CA LYS A 548 -19.28 16.50 15.19
C LYS A 548 -20.70 16.67 15.72
N PHE A 549 -21.49 17.53 15.07
CA PHE A 549 -22.84 17.82 15.54
C PHE A 549 -23.73 16.58 15.41
N ALA A 550 -23.63 15.82 14.32
CA ALA A 550 -24.44 14.63 14.12
C ALA A 550 -24.18 13.57 15.22
N ILE A 551 -22.92 13.23 15.50
CA ILE A 551 -22.56 12.24 16.54
C ILE A 551 -22.96 12.72 17.94
N MET A 552 -22.77 14.00 18.23
CA MET A 552 -23.24 14.60 19.49
C MET A 552 -24.76 14.43 19.64
N LEU A 553 -25.55 14.69 18.61
CA LEU A 553 -27.01 14.54 18.68
C LEU A 553 -27.42 13.08 18.89
N VAL A 554 -26.71 12.13 18.29
CA VAL A 554 -26.94 10.69 18.54
C VAL A 554 -26.64 10.34 20.00
N ALA A 555 -25.53 10.80 20.56
CA ALA A 555 -25.20 10.59 21.98
C ALA A 555 -26.27 11.18 22.92
N VAL A 556 -26.78 12.38 22.61
CA VAL A 556 -27.83 13.03 23.40
C VAL A 556 -29.16 12.28 23.31
N ASN A 557 -29.51 11.74 22.14
CA ASN A 557 -30.72 10.96 21.94
C ASN A 557 -30.63 9.59 22.61
N ASP A 558 -29.59 8.82 22.31
CA ASP A 558 -29.53 7.38 22.60
C ASP A 558 -28.96 7.06 23.99
N ILE A 559 -28.10 7.93 24.54
CA ILE A 559 -27.36 7.68 25.79
C ILE A 559 -27.79 8.62 26.90
N VAL A 560 -27.88 9.93 26.62
CA VAL A 560 -28.37 10.91 27.60
C VAL A 560 -29.89 10.80 27.78
N GLY A 561 -30.62 10.47 26.73
CA GLY A 561 -32.07 10.28 26.73
C GLY A 561 -32.89 11.56 26.60
N ASP A 562 -32.28 12.70 26.21
CA ASP A 562 -32.99 13.95 25.98
C ASP A 562 -33.38 14.10 24.50
N THR A 563 -34.38 13.31 24.10
CA THR A 563 -34.83 13.21 22.70
C THR A 563 -35.40 14.53 22.17
N GLY A 564 -36.03 15.35 23.02
CA GLY A 564 -36.54 16.68 22.64
C GLY A 564 -35.41 17.66 22.33
N LEU A 565 -34.34 17.65 23.12
CA LEU A 565 -33.14 18.46 22.84
C LEU A 565 -32.43 17.99 21.57
N ALA A 566 -32.26 16.68 21.39
CA ALA A 566 -31.66 16.11 20.19
C ALA A 566 -32.45 16.47 18.92
N GLN A 567 -33.79 16.36 18.95
CA GLN A 567 -34.66 16.74 17.83
C GLN A 567 -34.53 18.23 17.47
N SER A 568 -34.41 19.10 18.47
CA SER A 568 -34.25 20.54 18.27
C SER A 568 -32.93 20.86 17.57
N GLY A 569 -31.85 20.19 17.97
CA GLY A 569 -30.54 20.28 17.31
C GLY A 569 -30.56 19.70 15.89
N LEU A 570 -31.23 18.57 15.68
CA LEU A 570 -31.34 17.92 14.37
C LEU A 570 -31.98 18.85 13.34
N ASN A 571 -33.00 19.63 13.73
CA ASN A 571 -33.63 20.59 12.83
C ASN A 571 -32.65 21.67 12.34
N GLN A 572 -31.72 22.13 13.19
CA GLN A 572 -30.66 23.05 12.77
C GLN A 572 -29.63 22.36 11.86
N LEU A 573 -29.22 21.13 12.22
CA LEU A 573 -28.24 20.36 11.44
C LEU A 573 -28.75 20.05 10.04
N LYS A 574 -30.04 19.75 9.87
CA LYS A 574 -30.67 19.58 8.54
C LYS A 574 -30.51 20.82 7.66
N GLY A 575 -30.70 22.02 8.22
CA GLY A 575 -30.47 23.27 7.50
C GLY A 575 -29.00 23.44 7.09
N ALA A 576 -28.08 23.11 7.98
CA ALA A 576 -26.64 23.15 7.69
C ALA A 576 -26.22 22.15 6.59
N PHE A 577 -26.72 20.91 6.65
CA PHE A 577 -26.44 19.87 5.66
C PHE A 577 -27.10 20.15 4.29
N ALA A 578 -28.28 20.77 4.28
CA ALA A 578 -29.00 21.11 3.05
C ALA A 578 -28.17 21.99 2.10
N ARG A 579 -27.26 22.83 2.62
CA ARG A 579 -26.28 23.58 1.81
C ARG A 579 -25.48 22.64 0.89
N PHE A 580 -25.04 21.50 1.40
CA PHE A 580 -24.22 20.54 0.68
C PHE A 580 -25.07 19.64 -0.22
N ALA A 581 -26.21 19.14 0.27
CA ALA A 581 -27.12 18.32 -0.52
C ALA A 581 -27.70 19.06 -1.76
N THR A 582 -27.88 20.38 -1.64
CA THR A 582 -28.29 21.27 -2.75
C THR A 582 -27.11 21.88 -3.51
N ASN A 583 -25.88 21.51 -3.14
CA ASN A 583 -24.63 21.91 -3.78
C ASN A 583 -24.36 23.44 -3.81
N GLN A 584 -24.67 24.12 -2.70
CA GLN A 584 -24.56 25.58 -2.52
C GLN A 584 -23.43 26.00 -1.57
N GLN A 585 -22.54 25.10 -1.19
CA GLN A 585 -21.33 25.43 -0.43
C GLN A 585 -20.38 26.31 -1.26
N LYS A 586 -19.44 26.98 -0.58
CA LYS A 586 -18.54 27.99 -1.19
C LYS A 586 -17.82 27.50 -2.45
N PHE A 587 -17.38 26.24 -2.45
CA PHE A 587 -16.90 25.53 -3.63
C PHE A 587 -17.84 24.36 -3.93
N PRO A 588 -18.86 24.55 -4.79
CA PRO A 588 -19.76 23.48 -5.21
C PRO A 588 -18.99 22.28 -5.77
N LEU A 589 -19.51 21.07 -5.56
CA LEU A 589 -19.00 19.87 -6.19
C LEU A 589 -19.36 19.87 -7.68
N VAL A 590 -18.50 19.25 -8.50
CA VAL A 590 -18.76 18.97 -9.91
C VAL A 590 -18.49 17.50 -10.16
N TYR A 591 -19.26 16.88 -11.06
CA TYR A 591 -18.91 15.58 -11.61
C TYR A 591 -18.11 15.82 -12.88
N GLU A 592 -16.82 15.50 -12.87
CA GLU A 592 -15.97 15.63 -14.04
C GLU A 592 -15.92 14.29 -14.79
N ARG A 593 -15.92 14.32 -16.14
CA ARG A 593 -15.86 13.12 -16.98
C ARG A 593 -14.44 12.73 -17.38
N ALA A 594 -13.47 13.62 -17.15
CA ALA A 594 -12.07 13.44 -17.52
C ALA A 594 -11.27 12.59 -16.52
N TRP A 595 -11.83 12.10 -15.43
CA TRP A 595 -11.37 10.94 -14.65
C TRP A 595 -12.55 10.10 -14.13
N GLY A 596 -13.77 10.66 -14.15
CA GLY A 596 -15.00 10.02 -13.72
C GLY A 596 -15.12 10.04 -12.21
N GLY A 597 -15.48 11.18 -11.63
CA GLY A 597 -15.70 11.32 -10.19
C GLY A 597 -16.25 12.67 -9.77
N ILE A 598 -16.59 12.78 -8.48
CA ILE A 598 -17.09 14.02 -7.89
C ILE A 598 -15.94 14.74 -7.20
N VAL A 599 -15.70 15.99 -7.58
CA VAL A 599 -14.60 16.81 -7.10
C VAL A 599 -15.06 18.20 -6.69
N SER A 600 -14.37 18.82 -5.73
CA SER A 600 -14.54 20.23 -5.37
C SER A 600 -14.19 21.15 -6.53
N SER A 601 -14.99 22.19 -6.76
CA SER A 601 -14.71 23.21 -7.78
C SER A 601 -13.54 24.14 -7.43
N ALA A 602 -12.93 23.99 -6.23
CA ALA A 602 -11.95 24.90 -5.69
C ALA A 602 -10.77 25.18 -6.64
N THR A 603 -10.15 24.17 -7.24
CA THR A 603 -9.05 24.38 -8.19
C THR A 603 -9.53 25.10 -9.45
N TYR A 604 -10.69 24.73 -10.00
CA TYR A 604 -11.22 25.37 -11.21
C TYR A 604 -11.52 26.86 -11.02
N ILE A 605 -11.83 27.28 -9.78
CA ILE A 605 -12.13 28.66 -9.42
C ILE A 605 -10.86 29.44 -9.05
N THR A 606 -9.96 28.83 -8.29
CA THR A 606 -8.80 29.51 -7.68
C THR A 606 -7.52 29.37 -8.50
N GLY A 607 -7.42 28.35 -9.35
CA GLY A 607 -6.18 27.94 -10.03
C GLY A 607 -5.14 27.30 -9.10
N ASN A 608 -5.46 27.05 -7.83
CA ASN A 608 -4.57 26.43 -6.86
C ASN A 608 -4.89 24.94 -6.73
N ASP A 609 -3.97 24.08 -7.18
CA ASP A 609 -4.12 22.63 -7.08
C ASP A 609 -4.16 22.11 -5.64
N GLY A 610 -3.63 22.86 -4.67
CA GLY A 610 -3.75 22.52 -3.25
C GLY A 610 -5.04 22.99 -2.59
N ALA A 611 -5.94 23.68 -3.30
CA ALA A 611 -7.18 24.17 -2.69
C ALA A 611 -8.05 22.99 -2.20
N ASP A 612 -8.68 23.15 -1.03
CA ASP A 612 -9.44 22.07 -0.37
C ASP A 612 -8.63 20.76 -0.29
N PHE A 613 -7.39 20.83 0.19
CA PHE A 613 -6.48 19.69 0.35
C PHE A 613 -6.15 18.92 -0.95
N GLY A 614 -6.35 19.55 -2.10
CA GLY A 614 -6.18 18.90 -3.40
C GLY A 614 -7.33 17.96 -3.76
N ASN A 615 -8.52 18.20 -3.18
CA ASN A 615 -9.72 17.44 -3.50
C ASN A 615 -10.03 17.46 -5.00
N THR A 616 -9.77 18.56 -5.72
CA THR A 616 -9.96 18.53 -7.18
C THR A 616 -9.12 17.45 -7.87
N GLN A 617 -7.94 17.16 -7.33
CA GLN A 617 -6.94 16.22 -7.84
C GLN A 617 -7.13 14.82 -7.26
N TYR A 618 -8.30 14.52 -6.66
CA TYR A 618 -8.62 13.25 -6.00
C TYR A 618 -7.80 12.95 -4.74
N ASN A 619 -7.16 13.95 -4.13
CA ASN A 619 -6.64 13.74 -2.78
C ASN A 619 -7.80 13.59 -1.79
N ASP A 620 -7.65 12.65 -0.86
CA ASP A 620 -8.34 12.68 0.43
C ASP A 620 -9.87 12.58 0.35
N HIS A 621 -10.44 12.10 -0.77
CA HIS A 621 -11.89 11.98 -0.94
C HIS A 621 -12.53 11.11 0.16
N HIS A 622 -11.91 9.99 0.54
CA HIS A 622 -12.37 9.13 1.62
C HIS A 622 -12.35 9.83 2.98
N PHE A 623 -11.39 10.72 3.22
CA PHE A 623 -11.36 11.56 4.42
C PHE A 623 -12.48 12.60 4.41
N HIS A 624 -12.56 13.40 3.35
CA HIS A 624 -13.49 14.51 3.24
C HIS A 624 -14.92 13.99 3.21
N TYR A 625 -15.24 13.13 2.24
CA TYR A 625 -16.58 12.62 2.04
C TYR A 625 -16.98 11.64 3.15
N GLY A 626 -16.02 10.96 3.78
CA GLY A 626 -16.27 10.12 4.96
C GLY A 626 -17.01 10.87 6.06
N TYR A 627 -16.63 12.11 6.37
CA TYR A 627 -17.33 12.92 7.37
C TYR A 627 -18.76 13.29 6.96
N HIS A 628 -18.99 13.62 5.69
CA HIS A 628 -20.33 13.93 5.18
C HIS A 628 -21.24 12.69 5.19
N ILE A 629 -20.70 11.54 4.79
CA ILE A 629 -21.40 10.24 4.83
C ILE A 629 -21.73 9.86 6.28
N LEU A 630 -20.79 10.05 7.22
CA LEU A 630 -21.01 9.77 8.63
C LEU A 630 -22.09 10.68 9.24
N ALA A 631 -22.05 11.98 8.93
CA ALA A 631 -23.06 12.93 9.37
C ALA A 631 -24.45 12.54 8.83
N ALA A 632 -24.54 12.18 7.54
CA ALA A 632 -25.78 11.73 6.93
C ALA A 632 -26.31 10.44 7.54
N ALA A 633 -25.44 9.46 7.85
CA ALA A 633 -25.84 8.22 8.51
C ALA A 633 -26.41 8.48 9.91
N ALA A 634 -25.77 9.35 10.70
CA ALA A 634 -26.26 9.74 12.02
C ALA A 634 -27.59 10.52 11.94
N MET A 635 -27.73 11.41 10.95
CA MET A 635 -29.00 12.13 10.71
C MET A 635 -30.12 11.18 10.29
N ALA A 636 -29.84 10.20 9.43
CA ALA A 636 -30.80 9.19 8.98
C ALA A 636 -31.21 8.25 10.13
N HIS A 637 -30.30 7.94 11.06
CA HIS A 637 -30.61 7.22 12.30
C HIS A 637 -31.59 8.00 13.20
N LEU A 638 -31.41 9.31 13.32
CA LEU A 638 -32.28 10.17 14.13
C LEU A 638 -33.59 10.56 13.43
N ASP A 639 -33.61 10.59 12.10
CA ASP A 639 -34.81 10.83 11.28
C ASP A 639 -34.74 10.09 9.94
N PRO A 640 -35.29 8.86 9.87
CA PRO A 640 -35.32 8.08 8.63
C PRO A 640 -36.05 8.75 7.46
N ALA A 641 -36.99 9.66 7.71
CA ALA A 641 -37.70 10.35 6.62
C ALA A 641 -36.80 11.36 5.89
N TRP A 642 -35.83 11.96 6.59
CA TRP A 642 -34.87 12.89 5.99
C TRP A 642 -33.97 12.22 4.94
N MET A 643 -33.65 10.94 5.15
CA MET A 643 -32.78 10.17 4.28
C MET A 643 -33.31 10.11 2.84
N GLU A 644 -34.62 9.85 2.64
CA GLU A 644 -35.21 9.64 1.30
C GLU A 644 -34.94 10.81 0.35
N GLU A 645 -35.00 12.05 0.86
CA GLU A 645 -34.75 13.27 0.08
C GLU A 645 -33.27 13.47 -0.26
N ASN A 646 -32.35 12.96 0.56
CA ASN A 646 -30.91 13.22 0.49
C ASN A 646 -30.10 12.01 0.00
N ARG A 647 -30.73 10.83 -0.11
CA ARG A 647 -30.10 9.56 -0.45
C ARG A 647 -29.27 9.63 -1.72
N ALA A 648 -29.80 10.25 -2.78
CA ALA A 648 -29.11 10.34 -4.06
C ALA A 648 -27.79 11.13 -3.97
N TYR A 649 -27.73 12.17 -3.14
CA TYR A 649 -26.50 12.94 -2.90
C TYR A 649 -25.48 12.12 -2.13
N VAL A 650 -25.90 11.48 -1.03
CA VAL A 650 -25.00 10.70 -0.18
C VAL A 650 -24.49 9.46 -0.91
N ASP A 651 -25.36 8.72 -1.62
CA ASP A 651 -24.98 7.56 -2.43
C ASP A 651 -23.97 7.95 -3.52
N ALA A 652 -24.05 9.16 -4.09
CA ALA A 652 -23.07 9.62 -5.06
C ALA A 652 -21.68 9.82 -4.44
N LEU A 653 -21.59 10.37 -3.23
CA LEU A 653 -20.33 10.48 -2.49
C LEU A 653 -19.77 9.09 -2.13
N VAL A 654 -20.63 8.18 -1.67
CA VAL A 654 -20.27 6.79 -1.36
C VAL A 654 -19.71 6.08 -2.59
N ARG A 655 -20.38 6.22 -3.75
CA ARG A 655 -19.96 5.61 -5.01
C ARG A 655 -18.62 6.16 -5.51
N ASP A 656 -18.35 7.44 -5.29
CA ASP A 656 -17.08 8.05 -5.70
C ASP A 656 -15.86 7.38 -5.04
N VAL A 657 -15.97 7.04 -3.76
CA VAL A 657 -14.86 6.48 -2.97
C VAL A 657 -14.85 4.96 -2.92
N ALA A 658 -16.02 4.32 -2.97
CA ALA A 658 -16.20 2.91 -2.60
C ALA A 658 -17.14 2.13 -3.53
N ASN A 659 -17.29 2.52 -4.79
CA ASN A 659 -18.02 1.70 -5.77
C ASN A 659 -17.44 0.27 -5.83
N PRO A 660 -18.23 -0.79 -5.59
CA PRO A 660 -17.73 -2.16 -5.59
C PRO A 660 -17.72 -2.81 -6.97
N SER A 661 -18.42 -2.24 -7.97
CA SER A 661 -18.77 -2.96 -9.20
C SER A 661 -18.61 -2.10 -10.45
N THR A 662 -18.06 -2.70 -11.51
CA THR A 662 -17.93 -2.06 -12.83
C THR A 662 -19.27 -1.85 -13.54
N GLN A 663 -20.38 -2.34 -12.96
CA GLN A 663 -21.72 -2.06 -13.44
C GLN A 663 -22.14 -0.59 -13.24
N ASP A 664 -21.49 0.14 -12.32
CA ASP A 664 -21.65 1.59 -12.21
C ASP A 664 -20.80 2.28 -13.29
N PRO A 665 -21.42 2.95 -14.29
CA PRO A 665 -20.68 3.55 -15.40
C PRO A 665 -20.10 4.92 -15.06
N TYR A 666 -20.33 5.45 -13.85
CA TYR A 666 -19.94 6.81 -13.46
C TYR A 666 -18.70 6.85 -12.56
N PHE A 667 -18.45 5.81 -11.77
CA PHE A 667 -17.37 5.80 -10.79
C PHE A 667 -16.48 4.56 -10.93
N PRO A 668 -15.14 4.70 -10.82
CA PRO A 668 -14.23 3.57 -10.84
C PRO A 668 -14.40 2.72 -9.57
N THR A 669 -14.07 1.43 -9.65
CA THR A 669 -14.18 0.55 -8.48
C THR A 669 -13.15 0.88 -7.41
N TRP A 670 -13.56 0.97 -6.15
CA TRP A 670 -12.65 1.11 -5.00
C TRP A 670 -11.62 2.23 -5.15
N ARG A 671 -12.02 3.45 -5.51
CA ARG A 671 -11.09 4.55 -5.80
C ARG A 671 -10.00 4.68 -4.72
N ALA A 672 -10.41 4.82 -3.46
CA ALA A 672 -9.50 5.02 -2.33
C ALA A 672 -8.94 3.69 -1.78
N PHE A 673 -9.80 2.77 -1.37
CA PHE A 673 -9.40 1.54 -0.68
C PHE A 673 -8.58 0.60 -1.57
N ASP A 674 -7.39 0.22 -1.13
CA ASP A 674 -6.53 -0.73 -1.81
C ASP A 674 -6.58 -2.07 -1.08
N TRP A 675 -7.28 -3.04 -1.68
CA TRP A 675 -7.47 -4.36 -1.09
C TRP A 675 -6.16 -5.14 -0.91
N TYR A 676 -5.12 -4.89 -1.72
CA TYR A 676 -3.82 -5.54 -1.58
C TYR A 676 -3.00 -4.92 -0.44
N HIS A 677 -3.13 -3.63 -0.18
CA HIS A 677 -2.45 -2.97 0.96
C HIS A 677 -3.25 -3.07 2.27
N GLY A 678 -4.55 -3.36 2.18
CA GLY A 678 -5.47 -3.47 3.31
C GLY A 678 -5.87 -2.14 3.94
N HIS A 679 -5.59 -1.02 3.27
CA HIS A 679 -5.93 0.33 3.69
C HIS A 679 -6.11 1.22 2.45
N SER A 680 -6.60 2.45 2.63
CA SER A 680 -6.77 3.40 1.54
C SER A 680 -5.49 4.18 1.22
N TRP A 681 -5.39 4.64 -0.03
CA TRP A 681 -4.41 5.65 -0.44
C TRP A 681 -5.06 7.02 -0.57
N ALA A 682 -4.46 8.03 0.06
CA ALA A 682 -4.98 9.39 0.06
C ALA A 682 -4.49 10.18 -1.16
N HIS A 683 -3.25 9.94 -1.57
CA HIS A 683 -2.60 10.60 -2.70
C HIS A 683 -3.28 10.34 -4.06
N GLY A 684 -3.87 11.38 -4.65
CA GLY A 684 -4.52 11.39 -5.95
C GLY A 684 -3.57 11.62 -7.12
N LEU A 685 -3.87 12.60 -7.98
CA LEU A 685 -3.24 12.81 -9.28
C LEU A 685 -1.96 13.67 -9.23
N TYR A 686 -1.03 13.32 -8.35
CA TYR A 686 0.32 13.89 -8.32
C TYR A 686 1.37 12.81 -8.61
N ALA A 687 2.42 13.19 -9.34
CA ALA A 687 3.56 12.29 -9.54
C ALA A 687 4.45 12.34 -8.29
N SER A 688 4.91 11.17 -7.84
CA SER A 688 5.68 11.05 -6.61
C SER A 688 6.75 9.98 -6.75
N TYR A 689 8.00 10.33 -6.43
CA TYR A 689 9.08 9.34 -6.38
C TYR A 689 8.89 8.33 -5.25
N ASP A 690 8.13 8.70 -4.21
CA ASP A 690 7.82 7.81 -3.09
C ASP A 690 6.52 7.01 -3.30
N GLY A 691 5.85 7.19 -4.45
CA GLY A 691 4.57 6.56 -4.76
C GLY A 691 3.40 7.19 -4.00
N LYS A 692 2.33 6.42 -3.83
CA LYS A 692 1.14 6.82 -3.06
C LYS A 692 1.47 6.99 -1.59
N ASP A 693 0.73 7.88 -0.93
CA ASP A 693 0.85 8.14 0.50
C ASP A 693 -0.49 8.17 1.22
N GLN A 694 -0.39 7.93 2.52
CA GLN A 694 -1.46 8.02 3.48
C GLN A 694 -0.89 8.40 4.87
N GLU A 695 -1.49 9.40 5.51
CA GLU A 695 -1.15 9.94 6.83
C GLU A 695 -2.21 9.54 7.87
N SER A 696 -3.43 10.09 7.75
CA SER A 696 -4.49 9.96 8.76
C SER A 696 -5.14 8.57 8.76
N SER A 697 -4.51 7.64 9.46
CA SER A 697 -5.01 6.26 9.59
C SER A 697 -6.37 6.17 10.30
N SER A 698 -6.67 7.11 11.20
CA SER A 698 -7.96 7.16 11.90
C SER A 698 -9.08 7.70 11.02
N GLU A 699 -8.80 8.58 10.06
CA GLU A 699 -9.81 8.99 9.08
C GLU A 699 -10.09 7.90 8.03
N ASP A 700 -9.14 7.02 7.74
CA ASP A 700 -9.37 5.83 6.92
C ASP A 700 -10.28 4.82 7.63
N MET A 701 -10.03 4.59 8.93
CA MET A 701 -10.95 3.83 9.80
C MET A 701 -12.34 4.48 9.85
N MET A 702 -12.41 5.80 10.03
CA MET A 702 -13.68 6.53 10.05
C MET A 702 -14.43 6.37 8.72
N HIS A 703 -13.73 6.41 7.59
CA HIS A 703 -14.34 6.20 6.29
C HIS A 703 -15.05 4.84 6.19
N ALA A 704 -14.38 3.74 6.54
CA ALA A 704 -14.99 2.40 6.53
C ALA A 704 -16.18 2.31 7.50
N TYR A 705 -16.08 2.96 8.66
CA TYR A 705 -17.18 3.09 9.61
C TYR A 705 -18.36 3.91 9.05
N ALA A 706 -18.10 5.01 8.34
CA ALA A 706 -19.13 5.82 7.69
C ALA A 706 -19.89 5.01 6.62
N LEU A 707 -19.16 4.20 5.82
CA LEU A 707 -19.78 3.28 4.87
C LEU A 707 -20.66 2.25 5.57
N LYS A 708 -20.17 1.66 6.67
CA LYS A 708 -20.95 0.75 7.50
C LYS A 708 -22.26 1.40 7.95
N MET A 709 -22.15 2.54 8.64
CA MET A 709 -23.29 3.23 9.25
C MET A 709 -24.29 3.73 8.19
N TRP A 710 -23.82 4.20 7.04
CA TRP A 710 -24.72 4.55 5.93
C TRP A 710 -25.41 3.33 5.34
N GLY A 711 -24.70 2.20 5.20
CA GLY A 711 -25.30 0.94 4.78
C GLY A 711 -26.43 0.48 5.71
N GLU A 712 -26.23 0.59 7.02
CA GLU A 712 -27.24 0.28 8.03
C GLU A 712 -28.44 1.24 7.96
N ALA A 713 -28.18 2.55 8.00
CA ALA A 713 -29.22 3.58 7.98
C ALA A 713 -30.04 3.55 6.67
N SER A 714 -29.40 3.27 5.54
CA SER A 714 -30.02 3.25 4.20
C SER A 714 -30.65 1.91 3.80
N GLY A 715 -30.57 0.89 4.67
CA GLY A 715 -31.04 -0.46 4.38
C GLY A 715 -30.21 -1.21 3.32
N ASN A 716 -29.01 -0.73 3.00
CA ASN A 716 -28.09 -1.40 2.07
C ASN A 716 -27.17 -2.37 2.83
N THR A 717 -27.66 -3.59 3.05
CA THR A 717 -26.92 -4.63 3.80
C THR A 717 -25.55 -4.93 3.22
N ASN A 718 -25.41 -5.00 1.90
CA ASN A 718 -24.12 -5.28 1.28
C ASN A 718 -23.11 -4.17 1.55
N LEU A 719 -23.54 -2.90 1.55
CA LEU A 719 -22.68 -1.78 1.94
C LEU A 719 -22.27 -1.88 3.41
N ALA A 720 -23.21 -2.19 4.30
CA ALA A 720 -22.91 -2.39 5.72
C ALA A 720 -21.89 -3.52 5.94
N MET A 721 -22.05 -4.65 5.25
CA MET A 721 -21.13 -5.79 5.34
C MET A 721 -19.76 -5.48 4.75
N ARG A 722 -19.69 -4.75 3.63
CA ARG A 722 -18.41 -4.27 3.08
C ARG A 722 -17.70 -3.32 4.06
N GLY A 723 -18.42 -2.41 4.70
CA GLY A 723 -17.86 -1.52 5.74
C GLY A 723 -17.31 -2.29 6.95
N ASN A 724 -18.04 -3.31 7.44
CA ASN A 724 -17.55 -4.18 8.52
C ASN A 724 -16.28 -4.95 8.12
N LEU A 725 -16.26 -5.51 6.91
CA LEU A 725 -15.10 -6.23 6.39
C LEU A 725 -13.89 -5.29 6.21
N GLN A 726 -14.11 -4.09 5.65
CA GLN A 726 -13.07 -3.07 5.53
C GLN A 726 -12.52 -2.66 6.89
N LEU A 727 -13.36 -2.46 7.91
CA LEU A 727 -12.90 -2.14 9.27
C LEU A 727 -11.97 -3.22 9.83
N ALA A 728 -12.30 -4.51 9.66
CA ALA A 728 -11.46 -5.62 10.14
C ALA A 728 -10.11 -5.67 9.41
N ILE A 729 -10.12 -5.51 8.08
CA ILE A 729 -8.90 -5.49 7.27
C ILE A 729 -8.03 -4.27 7.64
N ILE A 730 -8.64 -3.09 7.78
CA ILE A 730 -7.96 -1.85 8.21
C ILE A 730 -7.34 -2.05 9.59
N ALA A 731 -8.08 -2.58 10.58
CA ALA A 731 -7.54 -2.83 11.91
C ALA A 731 -6.27 -3.67 11.84
N ARG A 732 -6.30 -4.79 11.11
CA ARG A 732 -5.14 -5.68 10.91
C ARG A 732 -3.99 -4.98 10.18
N ALA A 733 -4.29 -4.26 9.09
CA ALA A 733 -3.26 -3.58 8.30
C ALA A 733 -2.61 -2.44 9.08
N LEU A 734 -3.40 -1.59 9.74
CA LEU A 734 -2.88 -0.47 10.54
C LEU A 734 -2.04 -0.97 11.73
N GLN A 735 -2.42 -2.05 12.41
CA GLN A 735 -1.62 -2.64 13.49
C GLN A 735 -0.28 -3.22 13.00
N ASN A 736 -0.17 -3.60 11.72
CA ASN A 736 1.10 -4.01 11.13
C ASN A 736 1.94 -2.81 10.65
N TYR A 737 1.31 -1.79 10.06
CA TYR A 737 2.01 -0.79 9.25
C TYR A 737 1.98 0.64 9.76
N TYR A 738 1.05 1.00 10.66
CA TYR A 738 0.89 2.35 11.19
C TYR A 738 1.00 2.44 12.71
N LEU A 739 0.58 1.41 13.45
CA LEU A 739 0.47 1.43 14.91
C LEU A 739 1.40 0.38 15.51
N TYR A 740 2.55 0.81 16.01
CA TYR A 740 3.65 -0.06 16.42
C TYR A 740 3.64 -0.30 17.92
N LYS A 741 3.13 -1.46 18.30
CA LYS A 741 3.53 -2.07 19.57
C LYS A 741 5.02 -2.43 19.56
N SER A 742 5.60 -2.54 20.74
CA SER A 742 7.02 -2.88 20.92
C SER A 742 7.38 -4.27 20.35
N ASP A 743 6.39 -5.15 20.19
CA ASP A 743 6.52 -6.48 19.59
C ASP A 743 6.20 -6.53 18.08
N ASN A 744 6.00 -5.38 17.41
CA ASN A 744 5.78 -5.34 15.97
C ASN A 744 6.94 -6.03 15.23
N ALA A 745 6.63 -7.07 14.45
CA ALA A 745 7.63 -7.87 13.74
C ALA A 745 7.76 -7.49 12.25
N VAL A 746 7.01 -6.48 11.79
CA VAL A 746 6.92 -6.09 10.38
C VAL A 746 7.84 -4.93 10.07
N GLN A 747 7.83 -3.90 10.92
CA GLN A 747 8.61 -2.68 10.70
C GLN A 747 10.04 -2.79 11.24
N PRO A 748 10.99 -2.00 10.72
CA PRO A 748 12.35 -2.00 11.22
C PRO A 748 12.41 -1.67 12.72
N PRO A 749 13.18 -2.42 13.54
CA PRO A 749 13.33 -2.13 14.97
C PRO A 749 13.77 -0.71 15.29
N GLN A 750 14.56 -0.10 14.40
CA GLN A 750 15.02 1.29 14.50
C GLN A 750 13.87 2.32 14.40
N PHE A 751 12.70 1.94 13.87
CA PHE A 751 11.58 2.84 13.66
C PHE A 751 10.41 2.60 14.64
N ILE A 752 10.24 1.37 15.14
CA ILE A 752 9.13 0.95 16.02
C ILE A 752 8.95 1.87 17.24
N GLY A 753 10.05 2.38 17.82
CA GLY A 753 10.00 3.29 18.98
C GLY A 753 9.23 4.59 18.74
N ASN A 754 8.93 4.95 17.48
CA ASN A 754 8.06 6.08 17.16
C ASN A 754 6.58 5.85 17.53
N LYS A 755 6.16 4.60 17.73
CA LYS A 755 4.78 4.15 17.98
C LYS A 755 3.80 4.34 16.82
N VAL A 756 3.92 5.41 16.05
CA VAL A 756 3.12 5.59 14.83
C VAL A 756 3.98 5.81 13.59
N ALA A 757 3.40 5.58 12.41
CA ALA A 757 4.06 5.84 11.13
C ALA A 757 4.40 7.32 10.91
N GLY A 758 3.49 8.24 11.26
CA GLY A 758 3.40 9.55 10.60
C GLY A 758 2.81 9.36 9.20
N ILE A 759 3.55 9.76 8.17
CA ILE A 759 3.13 9.58 6.77
C ILE A 759 3.75 8.30 6.22
N LEU A 760 2.90 7.35 5.82
CA LEU A 760 3.33 6.14 5.11
C LEU A 760 3.19 6.38 3.61
N PHE A 761 4.31 6.21 2.90
CA PHE A 761 4.37 6.14 1.45
C PHE A 761 4.56 4.69 0.99
N GLU A 762 4.36 4.42 -0.29
CA GLU A 762 4.77 3.16 -0.90
C GLU A 762 6.28 2.93 -0.80
N ASN A 763 7.12 3.98 -0.79
CA ASN A 763 8.58 3.85 -0.78
C ASN A 763 9.26 4.17 0.57
N LYS A 764 8.60 4.92 1.45
CA LYS A 764 9.18 5.39 2.72
C LYS A 764 8.14 5.47 3.84
N ILE A 765 8.60 5.51 5.08
CA ILE A 765 7.77 5.92 6.22
C ILE A 765 8.49 7.07 6.92
N ASP A 766 7.78 8.17 7.13
CA ASP A 766 8.30 9.39 7.73
C ASP A 766 7.45 9.80 8.93
N HIS A 767 8.05 9.78 10.12
CA HIS A 767 7.39 10.14 11.38
C HIS A 767 7.24 11.67 11.46
N THR A 768 6.42 12.26 10.61
CA THR A 768 6.16 13.69 10.50
C THR A 768 4.69 13.92 10.11
N THR A 769 4.27 15.17 9.98
CA THR A 769 3.02 15.52 9.26
C THR A 769 3.28 16.56 8.18
N TYR A 770 2.30 16.79 7.30
CA TYR A 770 2.36 17.89 6.32
C TYR A 770 2.26 19.29 6.95
N PHE A 771 1.83 19.39 8.21
CA PHE A 771 1.49 20.65 8.90
C PHE A 771 2.33 20.90 10.16
N GLY A 772 3.34 20.08 10.43
CA GLY A 772 4.35 20.31 11.47
C GLY A 772 4.88 19.03 12.12
N ALA A 773 5.99 19.14 12.84
CA ALA A 773 6.66 17.98 13.44
C ALA A 773 6.45 17.86 14.96
N ASN A 774 5.48 18.58 15.53
CA ASN A 774 5.16 18.47 16.95
C ASN A 774 4.59 17.07 17.25
N ILE A 775 4.88 16.53 18.44
CA ILE A 775 4.48 15.17 18.79
C ILE A 775 2.96 15.04 18.85
N GLU A 776 2.26 16.05 19.36
CA GLU A 776 0.81 16.07 19.39
C GLU A 776 0.18 16.07 17.98
N PHE A 777 0.89 16.59 16.97
CA PHE A 777 0.44 16.54 15.57
C PHE A 777 0.62 15.13 15.01
N ILE A 778 1.84 14.60 15.14
CA ILE A 778 2.22 13.31 14.55
C ILE A 778 1.46 12.16 15.18
N GLN A 779 1.27 12.15 16.49
CA GLN A 779 0.51 11.09 17.16
C GLN A 779 -1.00 11.34 17.03
N GLY A 780 -1.43 12.60 17.20
CA GLY A 780 -2.84 12.97 17.24
C GLY A 780 -3.56 12.76 15.90
N ILE A 781 -2.87 12.90 14.77
CA ILE A 781 -3.47 12.67 13.44
C ILE A 781 -3.95 11.22 13.26
N HIS A 782 -3.35 10.26 13.99
CA HIS A 782 -3.79 8.86 14.01
C HIS A 782 -4.87 8.57 15.06
N MET A 783 -5.34 9.59 15.79
CA MET A 783 -6.42 9.49 16.79
C MET A 783 -7.73 10.12 16.30
N ILE A 784 -7.66 11.13 15.42
CA ILE A 784 -8.84 11.89 14.98
C ILE A 784 -9.53 11.28 13.76
N PRO A 785 -10.88 11.23 13.73
CA PRO A 785 -11.79 11.49 14.84
C PRO A 785 -11.88 10.28 15.79
N LEU A 786 -12.11 10.54 17.07
CA LEU A 786 -12.38 9.50 18.06
C LEU A 786 -13.85 9.07 17.97
N LEU A 787 -14.09 7.80 17.62
CA LEU A 787 -15.40 7.24 17.34
C LEU A 787 -15.49 5.80 17.90
N ALA A 788 -16.65 5.16 17.74
CA ALA A 788 -16.87 3.76 18.09
C ALA A 788 -15.76 2.78 17.62
N PRO A 789 -15.22 2.86 16.38
CA PRO A 789 -14.16 1.96 15.94
C PRO A 789 -12.78 2.23 16.55
N SER A 790 -12.56 3.34 17.27
CA SER A 790 -11.23 3.70 17.78
C SER A 790 -10.58 2.58 18.62
N PRO A 791 -11.25 1.93 19.59
CA PRO A 791 -10.67 0.83 20.37
C PRO A 791 -10.49 -0.47 19.59
N PHE A 792 -11.15 -0.62 18.43
CA PHE A 792 -10.98 -1.78 17.56
C PHE A 792 -9.63 -1.72 16.83
N VAL A 793 -9.28 -0.53 16.32
CA VAL A 793 -8.05 -0.30 15.58
C VAL A 793 -6.89 0.01 16.52
N ARG A 794 -7.09 0.94 17.46
CA ARG A 794 -6.12 1.36 18.48
C ARG A 794 -6.34 0.55 19.75
N THR A 795 -5.75 -0.64 19.79
CA THR A 795 -5.95 -1.58 20.91
C THR A 795 -5.52 -0.97 22.25
N PRO A 796 -6.12 -1.37 23.38
CA PRO A 796 -5.75 -0.85 24.70
C PRO A 796 -4.26 -0.95 25.02
N ASP A 797 -3.60 -2.04 24.62
CA ASP A 797 -2.17 -2.21 24.84
C ASP A 797 -1.34 -1.23 24.01
N PHE A 798 -1.72 -1.01 22.75
CA PHE A 798 -1.07 0.00 21.91
C PHE A 798 -1.24 1.41 22.48
N VAL A 799 -2.46 1.78 22.87
CA VAL A 799 -2.75 3.09 23.48
C VAL A 799 -1.93 3.31 24.75
N ARG A 800 -1.78 2.27 25.59
CA ARG A 800 -0.93 2.33 26.79
C ARG A 800 0.54 2.55 26.44
N GLU A 801 1.09 1.79 25.51
CA GLU A 801 2.49 1.94 25.10
C GLU A 801 2.77 3.33 24.50
N GLU A 802 1.87 3.86 23.67
CA GLU A 802 1.99 5.20 23.08
C GLU A 802 1.90 6.29 24.15
N TRP A 803 0.92 6.17 25.06
CA TRP A 803 0.75 7.08 26.20
C TRP A 803 2.00 7.14 27.06
N ASP A 804 2.56 5.99 27.41
CA ASP A 804 3.74 5.89 28.27
C ASP A 804 4.97 6.55 27.63
N VAL A 805 5.13 6.42 26.31
CA VAL A 805 6.23 7.05 25.56
C VAL A 805 6.05 8.57 25.46
N TYR A 806 4.87 9.07 25.11
CA TYR A 806 4.72 10.48 24.71
C TYR A 806 3.98 11.36 25.72
N PHE A 807 2.97 10.85 26.42
CA PHE A 807 1.96 11.69 27.09
C PHE A 807 1.93 11.57 28.61
N SER A 808 2.45 10.46 29.16
CA SER A 808 2.52 10.20 30.60
C SER A 808 3.41 11.20 31.36
N ASN A 809 3.38 11.12 32.70
CA ASN A 809 4.22 11.92 33.61
C ASN A 809 4.06 13.45 33.43
N GLY A 810 2.83 13.91 33.17
CA GLY A 810 2.50 15.33 33.00
C GLY A 810 2.93 15.93 31.65
N ARG A 811 3.47 15.15 30.72
CA ARG A 811 3.86 15.67 29.39
C ARG A 811 2.67 16.17 28.58
N VAL A 812 1.53 15.48 28.68
CA VAL A 812 0.27 15.90 28.05
C VAL A 812 -0.19 17.29 28.50
N ASP A 813 0.17 17.73 29.70
CA ASP A 813 -0.34 19.00 30.25
C ASP A 813 0.26 20.24 29.62
N ASN A 814 1.38 20.08 28.91
CA ASN A 814 2.04 21.15 28.16
C ASN A 814 1.57 21.25 26.70
N ILE A 815 0.67 20.35 26.26
CA ILE A 815 0.17 20.34 24.89
C ILE A 815 -0.91 21.43 24.76
N PRO A 816 -0.75 22.40 23.83
CA PRO A 816 -1.73 23.47 23.64
C PRO A 816 -2.89 23.03 22.73
N GLY A 817 -4.02 23.71 22.88
CA GLY A 817 -5.12 23.66 21.93
C GLY A 817 -5.83 22.30 21.81
N GLY A 818 -6.56 22.12 20.71
CA GLY A 818 -7.46 20.99 20.47
C GLY A 818 -6.81 19.60 20.53
N TRP A 819 -5.51 19.49 20.26
CA TRP A 819 -4.79 18.22 20.34
C TRP A 819 -4.77 17.64 21.76
N ARG A 820 -4.78 18.50 22.80
CA ARG A 820 -4.85 18.05 24.19
C ARG A 820 -6.13 17.27 24.45
N GLY A 821 -7.28 17.78 24.00
CA GLY A 821 -8.56 17.10 24.12
C GLY A 821 -8.59 15.77 23.36
N ILE A 822 -8.05 15.73 22.15
CA ILE A 822 -7.94 14.49 21.37
C ILE A 822 -7.13 13.43 22.12
N ILE A 823 -5.98 13.80 22.69
CA ILE A 823 -5.10 12.88 23.41
C ILE A 823 -5.77 12.33 24.68
N TYR A 824 -6.44 13.18 25.46
CA TYR A 824 -7.24 12.73 26.62
C TYR A 824 -8.47 11.90 26.20
N GLY A 825 -9.08 12.20 25.04
CA GLY A 825 -10.14 11.36 24.49
C GLY A 825 -9.63 9.96 24.13
N ASN A 826 -8.44 9.85 23.53
CA ASN A 826 -7.80 8.58 23.21
C ASN A 826 -7.45 7.80 24.49
N LEU A 827 -6.98 8.50 25.55
CA LEU A 827 -6.73 7.91 26.87
C LEU A 827 -7.95 7.18 27.43
N ALA A 828 -9.17 7.63 27.13
CA ALA A 828 -10.39 6.97 27.61
C ALA A 828 -10.47 5.48 27.24
N THR A 829 -9.76 5.05 26.19
CA THR A 829 -9.63 3.63 25.80
C THR A 829 -9.02 2.77 26.91
N ILE A 830 -8.11 3.32 27.71
CA ILE A 830 -7.42 2.63 28.80
C ILE A 830 -7.76 3.16 30.19
N ASP A 831 -8.19 4.42 30.29
CA ASP A 831 -8.58 5.09 31.54
C ASP A 831 -9.70 6.11 31.28
N GLY A 832 -10.92 5.60 31.13
CA GLY A 832 -12.11 6.42 30.94
C GLY A 832 -12.41 7.37 32.11
N ARG A 833 -12.03 6.99 33.34
CA ARG A 833 -12.22 7.84 34.53
C ARG A 833 -11.36 9.09 34.48
N ALA A 834 -10.06 8.94 34.21
CA ALA A 834 -9.14 10.06 34.11
C ALA A 834 -9.53 11.00 32.96
N ALA A 835 -9.92 10.45 31.80
CA ALA A 835 -10.41 11.25 30.69
C ALA A 835 -11.70 12.02 31.06
N PHE A 836 -12.68 11.36 31.69
CA PHE A 836 -13.91 12.01 32.14
C PHE A 836 -13.63 13.14 33.15
N ASP A 837 -12.72 12.91 34.10
CA ASP A 837 -12.31 13.92 35.07
C ASP A 837 -11.60 15.12 34.44
N PHE A 838 -10.77 14.89 33.42
CA PHE A 838 -10.16 15.97 32.65
C PHE A 838 -11.22 16.85 31.98
N PHE A 839 -12.15 16.26 31.25
CA PHE A 839 -13.21 16.99 30.53
C PHE A 839 -14.24 17.65 31.44
N ASN A 840 -14.47 17.10 32.64
CA ASN A 840 -15.38 17.65 33.64
C ASN A 840 -14.68 18.52 34.70
N SER A 841 -13.41 18.88 34.49
CA SER A 841 -12.64 19.68 35.42
C SER A 841 -13.21 21.10 35.56
N PRO A 842 -13.26 21.70 36.76
CA PRO A 842 -13.68 23.09 36.95
C PRO A 842 -12.73 24.10 36.27
N ASN A 843 -11.50 23.69 35.95
CA ASN A 843 -10.51 24.49 35.25
C ASN A 843 -10.36 24.08 33.78
N PHE A 844 -11.35 23.40 33.23
CA PHE A 844 -11.35 23.00 31.82
C PHE A 844 -11.38 24.23 30.91
N ASP A 845 -10.45 24.30 29.97
CA ASP A 845 -10.43 25.32 28.92
C ASP A 845 -11.12 24.78 27.66
N PRO A 846 -12.25 25.36 27.21
CA PRO A 846 -12.91 24.98 25.97
C PRO A 846 -12.00 25.01 24.73
N GLY A 847 -10.92 25.81 24.74
CA GLY A 847 -9.90 25.85 23.70
C GLY A 847 -9.08 24.56 23.57
N TRP A 848 -9.21 23.62 24.50
CA TRP A 848 -8.59 22.28 24.42
C TRP A 848 -9.39 21.29 23.57
N ILE A 849 -10.55 21.67 23.04
CA ILE A 849 -11.34 20.85 22.13
C ILE A 849 -11.12 21.32 20.69
N ASP A 850 -10.80 20.39 19.79
CA ASP A 850 -10.86 20.63 18.33
C ASP A 850 -12.26 21.10 17.96
N GLY A 851 -12.41 22.17 17.17
CA GLY A 851 -13.72 22.62 16.70
C GLY A 851 -14.47 21.55 15.89
N GLY A 852 -13.76 20.54 15.36
CA GLY A 852 -14.32 19.31 14.76
C GLY A 852 -14.67 18.18 15.74
N ALA A 853 -14.56 18.40 17.05
CA ALA A 853 -14.94 17.46 18.10
C ALA A 853 -15.99 18.08 19.06
N SER A 854 -16.76 17.23 19.74
CA SER A 854 -17.76 17.64 20.73
C SER A 854 -17.31 17.21 22.13
N LEU A 855 -17.38 18.15 23.08
CA LEU A 855 -17.11 17.86 24.49
C LEU A 855 -18.15 16.88 25.05
N THR A 856 -19.41 17.04 24.66
CA THR A 856 -20.53 16.14 24.98
C THR A 856 -20.24 14.72 24.51
N TRP A 857 -19.73 14.55 23.28
CA TRP A 857 -19.31 13.25 22.79
C TRP A 857 -18.13 12.70 23.60
N TYR A 858 -17.08 13.48 23.85
CA TYR A 858 -15.91 13.02 24.61
C TYR A 858 -16.23 12.63 26.05
N LEU A 859 -17.10 13.38 26.74
CA LEU A 859 -17.61 13.01 28.06
C LEU A 859 -18.44 11.72 28.00
N THR A 860 -19.29 11.56 26.97
CA THR A 860 -20.09 10.35 26.78
C THR A 860 -19.19 9.13 26.53
N TYR A 861 -18.22 9.28 25.64
CA TYR A 861 -17.23 8.26 25.33
C TYR A 861 -16.42 7.87 26.56
N ALA A 862 -15.88 8.85 27.30
CA ALA A 862 -15.11 8.61 28.51
C ALA A 862 -15.94 7.94 29.63
N ALA A 863 -17.20 8.37 29.83
CA ALA A 863 -18.09 7.75 30.80
C ALA A 863 -18.38 6.29 30.47
N ALA A 864 -18.76 6.01 29.22
CA ALA A 864 -19.03 4.65 28.76
C ALA A 864 -17.78 3.76 28.86
N MET A 865 -16.64 4.26 28.40
CA MET A 865 -15.39 3.51 28.45
C MET A 865 -14.93 3.25 29.89
N GLY A 866 -15.13 4.20 30.81
CA GLY A 866 -14.80 4.10 32.22
C GLY A 866 -15.82 3.36 33.09
N GLY A 867 -16.99 2.98 32.54
CA GLY A 867 -18.08 2.35 33.31
C GLY A 867 -18.67 3.27 34.38
N ILE A 868 -18.72 4.58 34.09
CA ILE A 868 -19.12 5.66 35.03
C ILE A 868 -20.61 5.90 34.99
#